data_AF-A0A7K1S9H4-F1
#
_entry.id   AF-A0A7K1S9H4-F1
#
_cell.length_a   1.000
_cell.length_b   1.000
_cell.length_c   1.000
_cell.angle_alpha   90.00
_cell.angle_beta   90.00
_cell.angle_gamma   90.00
#
_symmetry.space_group_name_H-M   'P 1'
#
loop_
_entity.id
_entity.type
_entity.pdbx_description
1 polymer ?
#
loop_
_entity_poly.entity_id
_entity_poly.type
_entity_poly.pdbx_seq_one_letter_code
_entity_poly.pdbx_strand_id
1 'polypeptide(L)'
;MNYRALPVLFVIGWLLGLIPCGKLWAQGTPTLNEPFCGTKDLTPAQAKALLQQSSLALNRKKAARKAFTDITYVPIRPHIVRRSDGTGGYPLANLNEAMASTNRYFLHNGFGIQFYFAGAVPDYIDDDALYQSFYEPPTGRDVNNALNQYYINQFAPGSNLAGGALFPGDYVESTRSVIQTYGNSSNGLTFHFGNRLIPHELGHNFGLLHTFGLSNGNEPTNELVTRGPGANCETAGDLICDTPADPYGIPGAATIPFGSCYQYDPNSTPRDANGEAYHPSISNLMSYWPSCTYDFTPGQYDRIQAGLALRQSHTSYSLTAPATNVSPPTNVKVRLLNGASSVELTWQDNATNEMGYFIERSISPTTGFVAVGGVAPDVISFTDTLLSPETRYYYRIRPSNTILGHLSSIISISTCPTPLYPTSSPARTSASLYWAGNTGQTNTIRYRTAGTTNWTTINAIPNGQFSSMYSLTGLNSSTAYEWQLQGVCSNTLGSEYTDIQSFTTLSCETPSQTYTSVIKSTSADISWYTATADPGRTAEVRYRVVGTPTWTTISNISSETVNAHTYTLTNLTNNTTYEWQLRHTCSATESSGYAPIATFTTSCRTPIGLTNNAITATRATLGWSLSAAPDIGTIYELRYRPVGSSGWSTVSNIVGGYSGIIYTLTGLAINTQYEWQVRTVCTANAQSDYSVTKQFTTVCNAPPTNGLTVALVSSTSVQLNWNGVNDPGTQYDIRYRPVGTADWLLASTTSVTGFGGTYIVRGLTNSITYEWQIRTVCSPTNLSTFIAGPSFTTKCQLPSYQSANPLVTSASLSWQSVGIDVTYDVRYRVAGTTNWSTLSPVTSSSANIIGLTGNTSYEWQLRTHCSDGIVTDFSAVSTFTTSLCSAPVSLQTTAIAINSAQLNWFFSYANTETRYEARYRVVGSANWNLLSNLTSINNSGTASLTTLLANTLYEWQIRTLCSLTESSDFSPSVTFQTQQVCPNMHTVKAGFWNDNAVWSCGRVPLSSDMVQLKHLVTIPTNYQAQVKQISYDAGQQLIFSSGSTLRFGQ
;
A
#
# COMPACT_ATOMS: atom_id res chain seq x y z
N MET A 1 47.87 32.91 63.36
CA MET A 1 48.83 33.90 63.90
C MET A 1 49.24 34.80 62.74
N ASN A 2 48.71 36.01 62.70
CA ASN A 2 49.35 37.27 63.11
C ASN A 2 50.44 37.76 62.14
N TYR A 3 50.03 38.63 61.21
CA TYR A 3 50.42 40.03 61.03
C TYR A 3 51.88 40.51 61.20
N ARG A 4 52.21 41.47 60.30
CA ARG A 4 53.07 42.69 60.46
C ARG A 4 54.60 42.46 60.33
N ALA A 5 55.41 43.39 59.79
CA ALA A 5 55.26 44.81 59.46
C ALA A 5 56.48 45.37 58.67
N LEU A 6 56.27 46.47 57.89
CA LEU A 6 57.12 47.68 57.60
C LEU A 6 58.59 47.53 57.09
N PRO A 7 59.35 48.61 56.71
CA PRO A 7 59.07 49.89 56.02
C PRO A 7 60.11 50.36 54.92
N VAL A 8 59.68 51.32 54.05
CA VAL A 8 60.30 52.58 53.49
C VAL A 8 61.78 52.66 53.00
N LEU A 9 62.02 53.12 51.74
CA LEU A 9 62.89 54.29 51.33
C LEU A 9 62.99 54.55 49.79
N PHE A 10 62.53 55.76 49.36
CA PHE A 10 63.09 56.81 48.46
C PHE A 10 63.89 56.59 47.12
N VAL A 11 63.35 57.24 46.04
CA VAL A 11 63.88 58.01 44.85
C VAL A 11 64.32 57.40 43.48
N ILE A 12 63.81 58.09 42.43
CA ILE A 12 64.24 58.35 41.03
C ILE A 12 63.73 57.40 39.92
N GLY A 13 63.06 57.98 38.91
CA GLY A 13 62.91 57.35 37.59
C GLY A 13 61.85 57.98 36.67
N TRP A 14 62.13 59.14 36.06
CA TRP A 14 61.46 59.58 34.82
C TRP A 14 62.11 58.85 33.65
N LEU A 15 61.48 57.79 33.15
CA LEU A 15 61.64 57.10 31.85
C LEU A 15 61.13 55.67 32.04
N LEU A 16 59.85 55.41 31.73
CA LEU A 16 59.25 54.09 31.44
C LEU A 16 57.72 54.26 31.37
N GLY A 17 57.22 54.69 30.21
CA GLY A 17 55.79 54.84 29.94
C GLY A 17 55.40 54.26 28.60
N LEU A 18 56.06 53.17 28.19
CA LEU A 18 55.74 52.35 27.02
C LEU A 18 56.25 50.94 27.32
N ILE A 19 55.46 50.16 28.07
CA ILE A 19 55.63 48.71 28.07
C ILE A 19 54.63 48.18 27.04
N PRO A 20 55.06 47.78 25.84
CA PRO A 20 54.18 47.05 24.93
C PRO A 20 53.74 45.76 25.62
N CYS A 21 52.54 45.26 25.32
CA CYS A 21 52.05 43.95 25.80
C CYS A 21 53.08 42.87 25.38
N GLY A 22 54.06 42.61 26.25
CA GLY A 22 55.24 41.81 25.95
C GLY A 22 54.94 40.33 26.13
N LYS A 23 55.61 39.47 25.35
CA LYS A 23 55.51 38.00 25.43
C LYS A 23 55.90 37.46 26.81
N LEU A 24 54.98 37.48 27.77
CA LEU A 24 55.16 36.85 29.10
C LEU A 24 53.81 36.30 29.57
N TRP A 25 53.50 35.07 29.19
CA TRP A 25 52.33 34.33 29.69
C TRP A 25 52.78 33.52 30.91
N ALA A 26 52.64 34.12 32.10
CA ALA A 26 52.84 33.45 33.38
C ALA A 26 51.73 33.87 34.37
N GLN A 27 51.10 32.86 34.94
CA GLN A 27 49.78 32.84 35.56
C GLN A 27 49.78 33.46 36.97
N GLY A 28 48.69 34.14 37.33
CA GLY A 28 48.50 34.78 38.63
C GLY A 28 47.15 35.47 38.73
N THR A 29 46.49 35.39 39.89
CA THR A 29 45.41 36.32 40.27
C THR A 29 45.97 37.75 40.20
N PRO A 30 45.38 38.69 39.44
CA PRO A 30 45.93 40.04 39.34
C PRO A 30 45.96 40.71 40.71
N THR A 31 47.07 41.38 41.03
CA THR A 31 47.02 42.53 41.96
C THR A 31 46.25 43.66 41.28
N LEU A 32 45.60 44.51 42.09
CA LEU A 32 44.65 45.58 41.73
C LEU A 32 45.09 46.65 40.70
N ASN A 33 46.19 46.49 39.94
CA ASN A 33 46.73 47.50 39.00
C ASN A 33 47.47 46.90 37.78
N GLU A 34 47.11 45.69 37.31
CA GLU A 34 47.72 45.10 36.09
C GLU A 34 46.87 45.36 34.82
N PRO A 35 47.50 45.66 33.67
CA PRO A 35 46.82 45.91 32.40
C PRO A 35 45.97 44.74 31.89
N PHE A 36 44.88 45.03 31.17
CA PHE A 36 44.06 43.98 30.55
C PHE A 36 44.65 43.53 29.20
N CYS A 37 45.38 42.41 29.19
CA CYS A 37 45.92 41.78 27.99
C CYS A 37 45.38 40.33 27.82
N GLY A 38 44.17 40.19 27.27
CA GLY A 38 43.58 38.87 26.93
C GLY A 38 43.14 38.03 28.13
N THR A 39 42.67 36.80 27.87
CA THR A 39 42.39 35.82 28.94
C THR A 39 43.69 35.18 29.39
N LYS A 40 44.09 35.45 30.64
CA LYS A 40 45.30 34.88 31.23
C LYS A 40 45.09 33.44 31.65
N ASP A 41 46.00 32.53 31.27
CA ASP A 41 45.94 31.14 31.73
C ASP A 41 45.94 31.02 33.27
N LEU A 42 45.39 29.91 33.76
CA LEU A 42 45.42 29.55 35.18
C LEU A 42 46.49 28.51 35.48
N THR A 43 47.24 28.69 36.56
CA THR A 43 48.10 27.61 37.06
C THR A 43 47.31 26.34 37.31
N PRO A 44 47.92 25.15 37.19
CA PRO A 44 47.24 23.91 37.56
C PRO A 44 46.58 23.98 38.95
N ALA A 45 47.23 24.66 39.90
CA ALA A 45 46.68 24.91 41.23
C ALA A 45 45.46 25.85 41.21
N GLN A 46 45.51 26.95 40.45
CA GLN A 46 44.39 27.88 40.30
C GLN A 46 43.21 27.27 39.54
N ALA A 47 43.46 26.53 38.46
CA ALA A 47 42.42 25.83 37.70
C ALA A 47 41.69 24.80 38.59
N LYS A 48 42.45 23.99 39.34
CA LYS A 48 41.88 23.04 40.31
C LYS A 48 41.09 23.74 41.41
N ALA A 49 41.60 24.85 41.96
CA ALA A 49 40.91 25.62 42.99
C ALA A 49 39.59 26.21 42.46
N LEU A 50 39.59 26.79 41.25
CA LEU A 50 38.41 27.32 40.60
C LEU A 50 37.34 26.23 40.40
N LEU A 51 37.72 25.05 39.90
CA LEU A 51 36.79 23.94 39.71
C LEU A 51 36.22 23.42 41.04
N GLN A 52 37.03 23.30 42.08
CA GLN A 52 36.59 22.88 43.42
C GLN A 52 35.61 23.89 44.03
N GLN A 53 35.91 25.19 43.93
CA GLN A 53 35.03 26.27 44.40
C GLN A 53 33.72 26.29 43.63
N SER A 54 33.76 26.14 42.31
CA SER A 54 32.58 26.13 41.44
C SER A 54 31.68 24.94 41.72
N SER A 55 32.27 23.74 41.87
CA SER A 55 31.54 22.52 42.23
C SER A 55 30.92 22.64 43.62
N LEU A 56 31.64 23.20 44.59
CA LEU A 56 31.12 23.43 45.94
C LEU A 56 29.95 24.42 45.92
N ALA A 57 30.06 25.52 45.19
CA ALA A 57 29.00 26.51 45.04
C ALA A 57 27.75 25.90 44.38
N LEU A 58 27.91 25.11 43.32
CA LEU A 58 26.81 24.39 42.67
C LEU A 58 26.15 23.39 43.62
N ASN A 59 26.93 22.60 44.36
CA ASN A 59 26.41 21.65 45.34
C ASN A 59 25.65 22.34 46.48
N ARG A 60 26.14 23.48 46.97
CA ARG A 60 25.43 24.30 47.95
C ARG A 60 24.11 24.83 47.39
N LYS A 61 24.09 25.31 46.14
CA LYS A 61 22.88 25.76 45.45
C LYS A 61 21.86 24.62 45.29
N LYS A 62 22.32 23.42 44.91
CA LYS A 62 21.50 22.19 44.85
C LYS A 62 20.95 21.79 46.22
N ALA A 63 21.76 21.84 47.27
CA ALA A 63 21.36 21.49 48.63
C ALA A 63 20.36 22.49 49.26
N ALA A 64 20.38 23.76 48.83
CA ALA A 64 19.48 24.81 49.33
C ALA A 64 18.01 24.65 48.91
N ARG A 65 17.65 23.61 48.13
CA ARG A 65 16.28 23.32 47.62
C ARG A 65 15.61 24.50 46.89
N LYS A 66 16.37 25.51 46.45
CA LYS A 66 15.87 26.53 45.53
C LYS A 66 15.71 25.86 44.17
N ALA A 67 14.51 25.96 43.58
CA ALA A 67 14.28 25.42 42.24
C ALA A 67 15.30 26.01 41.26
N PHE A 68 15.98 25.15 40.51
CA PHE A 68 16.67 25.62 39.31
C PHE A 68 15.57 26.02 38.34
N THR A 69 15.51 27.31 37.98
CA THR A 69 14.62 27.74 36.90
C THR A 69 15.17 27.19 35.59
N ASP A 70 14.28 26.83 34.67
CA ASP A 70 14.68 26.28 33.38
C ASP A 70 15.66 27.24 32.66
N ILE A 71 15.45 28.56 32.80
CA ILE A 71 16.34 29.61 32.31
C ILE A 71 16.76 30.53 33.46
N THR A 72 18.06 30.83 33.57
CA THR A 72 18.58 31.91 34.43
C THR A 72 18.93 33.12 33.57
N TYR A 73 18.31 34.26 33.86
CA TYR A 73 18.65 35.52 33.20
C TYR A 73 19.87 36.16 33.86
N VAL A 74 20.90 36.49 33.07
CA VAL A 74 22.13 37.12 33.55
C VAL A 74 22.32 38.49 32.88
N PRO A 75 22.38 39.59 33.66
CA PRO A 75 22.56 40.92 33.10
C PRO A 75 23.99 41.14 32.58
N ILE A 76 24.10 41.73 31.40
CA ILE A 76 25.35 42.28 30.86
C ILE A 76 25.21 43.80 30.80
N ARG A 77 26.18 44.53 31.36
CA ARG A 77 26.34 45.96 31.16
C ARG A 77 27.27 46.18 29.95
N PRO A 78 26.76 46.64 28.80
CA PRO A 78 27.61 46.94 27.66
C PRO A 78 28.28 48.31 27.83
N HIS A 79 29.61 48.32 27.80
CA HIS A 79 30.44 49.51 27.75
C HIS A 79 30.98 49.67 26.32
N ILE A 80 30.52 50.68 25.59
CA ILE A 80 30.88 50.87 24.18
C ILE A 80 31.87 52.03 24.07
N VAL A 81 33.11 51.71 23.72
CA VAL A 81 34.16 52.71 23.46
C VAL A 81 33.97 53.26 22.05
N ARG A 82 33.89 54.59 21.96
CA ARG A 82 33.69 55.33 20.71
C ARG A 82 34.59 56.57 20.70
N ARG A 83 34.67 57.22 19.53
CA ARG A 83 35.40 58.48 19.37
C ARG A 83 34.77 59.56 20.25
N SER A 84 35.56 60.59 20.57
CA SER A 84 35.09 61.70 21.43
C SER A 84 33.90 62.47 20.84
N ASP A 85 33.69 62.38 19.52
CA ASP A 85 32.55 62.96 18.80
C ASP A 85 31.28 62.08 18.82
N GLY A 86 31.34 60.93 19.51
CA GLY A 86 30.23 59.97 19.62
C GLY A 86 30.10 58.99 18.46
N THR A 87 31.05 58.97 17.51
CA THR A 87 31.03 58.08 16.33
C THR A 87 31.98 56.88 16.48
N GLY A 88 31.84 55.87 15.61
CA GLY A 88 32.77 54.73 15.54
C GLY A 88 32.54 53.59 16.56
N GLY A 89 31.66 53.76 17.55
CA GLY A 89 31.29 52.68 18.47
C GLY A 89 30.61 51.47 17.79
N TYR A 90 30.48 50.36 18.52
CA TYR A 90 29.80 49.18 17.98
C TYR A 90 28.29 49.40 17.86
N PRO A 91 27.67 49.16 16.69
CA PRO A 91 26.24 49.42 16.49
C PRO A 91 25.36 48.52 17.36
N LEU A 92 24.29 49.10 17.92
CA LEU A 92 23.32 48.35 18.71
C LEU A 92 22.65 47.22 17.92
N ALA A 93 22.39 47.39 16.62
CA ALA A 93 21.86 46.32 15.76
C ALA A 93 22.76 45.08 15.80
N ASN A 94 24.05 45.28 15.56
CA ASN A 94 25.05 44.20 15.54
C ASN A 94 25.24 43.59 16.94
N LEU A 95 25.18 44.42 17.98
CA LEU A 95 25.23 43.97 19.36
C LEU A 95 24.03 43.07 19.73
N ASN A 96 22.82 43.46 19.33
CA ASN A 96 21.62 42.65 19.55
C ASN A 96 21.69 41.32 18.78
N GLU A 97 22.10 41.35 17.51
CA GLU A 97 22.29 40.14 16.70
C GLU A 97 23.35 39.20 17.30
N ALA A 98 24.47 39.77 17.75
CA ALA A 98 25.55 39.01 18.36
C ALA A 98 25.13 38.40 19.71
N MET A 99 24.35 39.12 20.50
CA MET A 99 23.82 38.61 21.78
C MET A 99 22.70 37.60 21.57
N ALA A 100 21.85 37.75 20.56
CA ALA A 100 20.87 36.74 20.16
C ALA A 100 21.57 35.42 19.78
N SER A 101 22.63 35.50 18.99
CA SER A 101 23.49 34.35 18.65
C SER A 101 24.14 33.74 19.89
N THR A 102 24.70 34.57 20.78
CA THR A 102 25.32 34.13 22.04
C THR A 102 24.33 33.37 22.92
N ASN A 103 23.11 33.89 23.08
CA ASN A 103 22.04 33.26 23.84
C ASN A 103 21.68 31.87 23.33
N ARG A 104 21.82 31.61 22.02
CA ARG A 104 21.60 30.27 21.46
C ARG A 104 22.62 29.25 21.96
N TYR A 105 23.89 29.63 22.10
CA TYR A 105 24.94 28.71 22.56
C TYR A 105 24.87 28.45 24.07
N PHE A 106 24.37 29.40 24.87
CA PHE A 106 24.22 29.24 26.32
C PHE A 106 22.91 28.56 26.76
N LEU A 107 22.12 28.06 25.78
CA LEU A 107 20.92 27.25 25.99
C LEU A 107 21.16 25.83 25.48
N HIS A 108 21.08 24.84 26.36
CA HIS A 108 21.13 23.42 26.03
C HIS A 108 19.77 22.77 26.33
N ASN A 109 19.12 22.21 25.31
CA ASN A 109 17.80 21.56 25.44
C ASN A 109 16.71 22.42 26.11
N GLY A 110 16.77 23.75 25.94
CA GLY A 110 15.84 24.69 26.55
C GLY A 110 16.18 25.10 27.99
N PHE A 111 17.31 24.62 28.52
CA PHE A 111 17.83 24.97 29.85
C PHE A 111 19.12 25.80 29.72
N GLY A 112 19.37 26.73 30.65
CA GLY A 112 20.68 27.41 30.71
C GLY A 112 20.63 28.89 31.05
N ILE A 113 21.48 29.67 30.39
CA ILE A 113 21.63 31.11 30.61
C ILE A 113 21.05 31.89 29.43
N GLN A 114 20.25 32.92 29.72
CA GLN A 114 19.92 33.96 28.76
C GLN A 114 20.44 35.31 29.25
N PHE A 115 21.22 35.98 28.43
CA PHE A 115 21.71 37.32 28.68
C PHE A 115 20.70 38.38 28.23
N TYR A 116 20.66 39.48 28.98
CA TYR A 116 19.94 40.71 28.63
C TYR A 116 20.81 41.92 28.98
N PHE A 117 20.56 43.04 28.31
CA PHE A 117 21.32 44.26 28.59
C PHE A 117 20.79 44.98 29.82
N ALA A 118 21.70 45.36 30.72
CA ALA A 118 21.38 46.12 31.92
C ALA A 118 21.29 47.62 31.62
N GLY A 119 20.11 48.19 31.82
CA GLY A 119 19.80 49.61 31.63
C GLY A 119 18.97 49.91 30.38
N ALA A 120 18.63 51.19 30.19
CA ALA A 120 17.90 51.67 29.00
C ALA A 120 18.84 52.08 27.86
N VAL A 121 20.10 52.37 28.17
CA VAL A 121 21.16 52.72 27.22
C VAL A 121 22.49 52.07 27.62
N PRO A 122 23.36 51.72 26.66
CA PRO A 122 24.74 51.34 26.96
C PRO A 122 25.49 52.42 27.75
N ASP A 123 26.56 52.01 28.43
CA ASP A 123 27.56 52.97 28.89
C ASP A 123 28.46 53.35 27.72
N TYR A 124 28.30 54.56 27.18
CA TYR A 124 29.19 55.07 26.14
C TYR A 124 30.43 55.70 26.77
N ILE A 125 31.60 55.34 26.25
CA ILE A 125 32.91 55.84 26.65
C ILE A 125 33.49 56.60 25.45
N ASP A 126 33.45 57.93 25.53
CA ASP A 126 33.81 58.84 24.43
C ASP A 126 35.24 59.30 24.63
N ASP A 127 36.18 58.53 24.08
CA ASP A 127 37.61 58.70 24.35
C ASP A 127 38.42 58.22 23.15
N ASP A 128 38.99 59.16 22.38
CA ASP A 128 39.79 58.85 21.20
C ASP A 128 41.05 58.04 21.52
N ALA A 129 41.63 58.17 22.71
CA ALA A 129 42.83 57.43 23.10
C ALA A 129 42.48 55.95 23.35
N LEU A 130 41.42 55.69 24.11
CA LEU A 130 40.91 54.33 24.32
C LEU A 130 40.36 53.71 23.03
N TYR A 131 39.73 54.52 22.17
CA TYR A 131 39.22 54.07 20.88
C TYR A 131 40.35 53.64 19.92
N GLN A 132 41.47 54.34 19.92
CA GLN A 132 42.62 54.04 19.06
C GLN A 132 43.55 52.99 19.66
N SER A 133 43.64 52.87 20.98
CA SER A 133 44.59 51.96 21.62
C SER A 133 44.07 51.57 23.00
N PHE A 134 43.22 50.54 23.06
CA PHE A 134 42.71 50.05 24.32
C PHE A 134 43.76 49.20 25.06
N TYR A 135 44.02 49.54 26.32
CA TYR A 135 44.98 48.84 27.19
C TYR A 135 44.31 48.31 28.47
N GLU A 136 43.43 49.10 29.07
CA GLU A 136 42.66 48.70 30.25
C GLU A 136 41.32 49.45 30.31
N PRO A 137 40.30 48.87 30.95
CA PRO A 137 39.05 49.56 31.20
C PRO A 137 39.25 50.81 32.08
N PRO A 138 38.60 51.94 31.75
CA PRO A 138 38.68 53.14 32.58
C PRO A 138 38.08 52.93 33.97
N THR A 139 38.72 53.49 34.99
CA THR A 139 38.32 53.35 36.40
C THR A 139 36.91 53.89 36.66
N GLY A 140 36.13 53.18 37.48
CA GLY A 140 34.82 53.63 37.95
C GLY A 140 33.65 53.39 36.99
N ARG A 141 33.87 52.70 35.86
CA ARG A 141 32.78 52.34 34.93
C ARG A 141 32.06 51.03 35.28
N ASP A 142 32.74 50.07 35.90
CA ASP A 142 32.15 48.77 36.24
C ASP A 142 30.93 48.92 37.16
N VAL A 143 29.92 48.10 36.91
CA VAL A 143 28.76 47.95 37.81
C VAL A 143 28.85 46.65 38.61
N ASN A 144 28.41 46.70 39.87
CA ASN A 144 28.45 45.55 40.79
C ASN A 144 27.26 44.60 40.63
N ASN A 145 26.35 44.84 39.69
CA ASN A 145 25.12 44.04 39.53
C ASN A 145 24.99 43.40 38.14
N ALA A 146 26.03 43.45 37.29
CA ALA A 146 26.04 42.83 35.97
C ALA A 146 27.44 42.33 35.59
N LEU A 147 27.53 41.54 34.52
CA LEU A 147 28.79 41.29 33.82
C LEU A 147 29.18 42.55 33.03
N ASN A 148 30.40 43.06 33.22
CA ASN A 148 30.86 44.28 32.56
C ASN A 148 31.54 43.92 31.23
N GLN A 149 30.88 44.17 30.11
CA GLN A 149 31.41 43.79 28.80
C GLN A 149 31.79 45.02 27.98
N TYR A 150 33.08 45.16 27.69
CA TYR A 150 33.65 46.29 26.97
C TYR A 150 33.77 45.97 25.48
N TYR A 151 33.23 46.85 24.65
CA TYR A 151 33.23 46.78 23.21
C TYR A 151 34.17 47.86 22.68
N ILE A 152 35.32 47.44 22.16
CA ILE A 152 36.43 48.32 21.81
C ILE A 152 36.73 48.25 20.32
N ASN A 153 37.21 49.36 19.74
CA ASN A 153 37.59 49.35 18.33
C ASN A 153 38.84 48.50 18.08
N GLN A 154 39.92 48.70 18.84
CA GLN A 154 41.13 47.89 18.75
C GLN A 154 41.95 47.88 20.04
N PHE A 155 42.63 46.76 20.31
CA PHE A 155 43.64 46.68 21.36
C PHE A 155 44.89 47.49 20.99
N ALA A 156 45.73 47.77 21.98
CA ALA A 156 47.02 48.43 21.78
C ALA A 156 47.86 47.72 20.68
N PRO A 157 48.57 48.47 19.82
CA PRO A 157 49.38 47.90 18.73
C PRO A 157 50.37 46.83 19.20
N GLY A 158 50.44 45.71 18.45
CA GLY A 158 51.36 44.59 18.73
C GLY A 158 50.80 43.47 19.64
N SER A 159 49.56 43.57 20.11
CA SER A 159 48.93 42.59 21.01
C SER A 159 48.41 41.31 20.32
N ASN A 160 48.01 41.36 19.05
CA ASN A 160 47.38 40.23 18.32
C ASN A 160 46.17 39.58 19.02
N LEU A 161 45.47 40.33 19.88
CA LEU A 161 44.29 39.85 20.62
C LEU A 161 43.01 40.22 19.89
N ALA A 162 41.99 39.35 19.98
CA ALA A 162 40.64 39.64 19.50
C ALA A 162 39.64 39.82 20.66
N GLY A 163 39.94 39.26 21.84
CA GLY A 163 39.13 39.40 23.04
C GLY A 163 39.88 38.92 24.28
N GLY A 164 39.24 39.07 25.43
CA GLY A 164 39.69 38.49 26.69
C GLY A 164 38.61 38.58 27.76
N ALA A 165 38.71 37.72 28.76
CA ALA A 165 37.82 37.66 29.90
C ALA A 165 38.57 37.27 31.17
N LEU A 166 37.99 37.63 32.31
CA LEU A 166 38.49 37.21 33.61
C LEU A 166 37.66 36.04 34.16
N PHE A 167 38.37 35.05 34.71
CA PHE A 167 37.76 33.92 35.40
C PHE A 167 36.98 34.36 36.65
N PRO A 168 36.03 33.55 37.16
CA PRO A 168 35.30 33.86 38.38
C PRO A 168 36.22 34.17 39.58
N GLY A 169 36.05 35.35 40.16
CA GLY A 169 36.67 35.78 41.42
C GLY A 169 35.71 36.64 42.25
N ASP A 170 36.00 36.86 43.54
CA ASP A 170 35.15 37.68 44.44
C ASP A 170 35.59 39.16 44.46
N TYR A 171 35.70 39.76 43.28
CA TYR A 171 36.00 41.18 43.05
C TYR A 171 35.33 41.63 41.74
N VAL A 172 34.95 42.90 41.61
CA VAL A 172 34.09 43.38 40.49
C VAL A 172 34.78 43.23 39.14
N GLU A 173 36.09 43.45 39.07
CA GLU A 173 36.84 43.37 37.82
C GLU A 173 36.81 41.96 37.23
N SER A 174 36.61 40.92 38.06
CA SER A 174 36.45 39.54 37.58
C SER A 174 35.23 39.35 36.68
N THR A 175 34.28 40.30 36.64
CA THR A 175 33.10 40.24 35.77
C THR A 175 33.38 40.79 34.36
N ARG A 176 34.60 41.26 34.11
CA ARG A 176 34.99 41.90 32.84
C ARG A 176 35.17 40.89 31.71
N SER A 177 34.67 41.28 30.54
CA SER A 177 35.13 40.77 29.24
C SER A 177 35.35 41.95 28.30
N VAL A 178 36.36 41.85 27.43
CA VAL A 178 36.71 42.88 26.45
C VAL A 178 36.67 42.25 25.07
N ILE A 179 35.90 42.87 24.17
CA ILE A 179 35.58 42.38 22.84
C ILE A 179 36.05 43.42 21.84
N GLN A 180 37.00 43.05 20.98
CA GLN A 180 37.34 43.88 19.83
C GLN A 180 36.21 43.80 18.81
N THR A 181 35.76 44.95 18.28
CA THR A 181 34.60 45.05 17.39
C THR A 181 34.98 45.28 15.95
N TYR A 182 36.18 45.81 15.68
CA TYR A 182 36.71 46.07 14.35
C TYR A 182 38.17 45.56 14.27
N GLY A 183 38.38 44.40 13.65
CA GLY A 183 39.71 43.79 13.51
C GLY A 183 40.10 43.61 12.04
N ASN A 184 41.38 43.82 11.75
CA ASN A 184 41.98 43.47 10.47
C ASN A 184 42.39 41.99 10.55
N SER A 185 41.69 41.07 9.88
CA SER A 185 42.18 39.68 9.77
C SER A 185 43.06 39.55 8.53
N SER A 186 44.35 39.32 8.73
CA SER A 186 45.33 38.97 7.71
C SER A 186 45.07 37.62 7.02
N ASN A 187 44.02 36.88 7.42
CA ASN A 187 43.70 35.54 6.91
C ASN A 187 42.33 35.43 6.21
N GLY A 188 41.67 36.55 5.88
CA GLY A 188 40.43 36.53 5.07
C GLY A 188 39.20 35.87 5.72
N LEU A 189 39.28 35.47 6.99
CA LEU A 189 38.13 35.00 7.76
C LEU A 189 37.44 36.22 8.39
N THR A 190 36.21 36.50 7.97
CA THR A 190 35.30 37.44 8.63
C THR A 190 35.05 36.93 10.05
N PHE A 191 35.44 37.68 11.07
CA PHE A 191 35.18 37.31 12.46
C PHE A 191 33.67 37.13 12.66
N HIS A 192 33.23 35.90 13.00
CA HIS A 192 31.86 35.66 13.43
C HIS A 192 31.68 36.12 14.90
N PHE A 193 31.65 37.43 15.13
CA PHE A 193 31.67 38.06 16.47
C PHE A 193 30.69 37.44 17.48
N GLY A 194 29.42 37.28 17.07
CA GLY A 194 28.37 36.68 17.92
C GLY A 194 28.32 35.16 17.92
N ASN A 195 28.94 34.49 16.94
CA ASN A 195 28.96 33.03 16.86
C ASN A 195 30.21 32.40 17.46
N ARG A 196 31.23 33.19 17.81
CA ARG A 196 32.50 32.68 18.34
C ARG A 196 33.05 33.52 19.50
N LEU A 197 33.37 34.79 19.24
CA LEU A 197 34.20 35.58 20.16
C LEU A 197 33.48 35.89 21.48
N ILE A 198 32.29 36.48 21.43
CA ILE A 198 31.51 36.79 22.64
C ILE A 198 31.18 35.53 23.44
N PRO A 199 30.64 34.44 22.84
CA PRO A 199 30.36 33.23 23.62
C PRO A 199 31.63 32.57 24.18
N HIS A 200 32.78 32.65 23.50
CA HIS A 200 34.09 32.18 24.00
C HIS A 200 34.52 32.93 25.26
N GLU A 201 34.54 34.26 25.21
CA GLU A 201 34.96 35.08 26.36
C GLU A 201 33.99 34.95 27.54
N LEU A 202 32.69 34.84 27.27
CA LEU A 202 31.71 34.53 28.31
C LEU A 202 31.94 33.12 28.89
N GLY A 203 32.38 32.15 28.08
CA GLY A 203 32.79 30.83 28.54
C GLY A 203 33.86 30.92 29.65
N HIS A 204 34.89 31.73 29.44
CA HIS A 204 35.90 32.01 30.47
C HIS A 204 35.33 32.74 31.68
N ASN A 205 34.44 33.73 31.48
CA ASN A 205 33.74 34.35 32.60
C ASN A 205 32.99 33.31 33.44
N PHE A 206 32.52 32.19 32.86
CA PHE A 206 31.88 31.09 33.60
C PHE A 206 32.80 29.92 33.94
N GLY A 207 34.12 30.08 33.80
CA GLY A 207 35.10 29.09 34.28
C GLY A 207 35.50 28.01 33.28
N LEU A 208 35.17 28.17 31.99
CA LEU A 208 35.69 27.27 30.95
C LEU A 208 37.15 27.57 30.63
N LEU A 209 37.93 26.51 30.46
CA LEU A 209 39.30 26.56 29.98
C LEU A 209 39.32 26.31 28.47
N HIS A 210 40.43 26.66 27.81
CA HIS A 210 40.64 26.21 26.44
C HIS A 210 40.77 24.70 26.37
N THR A 211 40.32 24.10 25.27
CA THR A 211 40.32 22.64 25.03
C THR A 211 41.72 22.04 25.02
N PHE A 212 42.73 22.79 24.56
CA PHE A 212 44.14 22.40 24.60
C PHE A 212 44.79 22.57 25.99
N GLY A 213 44.04 23.08 26.97
CA GLY A 213 44.41 23.16 28.37
C GLY A 213 44.99 24.50 28.82
N LEU A 214 45.93 24.43 29.77
CA LEU A 214 46.40 25.60 30.55
C LEU A 214 47.56 26.36 29.91
N SER A 215 47.82 26.14 28.63
CA SER A 215 48.84 26.83 27.85
C SER A 215 48.17 27.48 26.65
N ASN A 216 48.72 28.57 26.12
CA ASN A 216 48.11 29.32 25.00
C ASN A 216 48.27 28.67 23.62
N GLY A 217 48.13 27.34 23.55
CA GLY A 217 48.37 26.58 22.34
C GLY A 217 49.83 26.67 21.85
N ASN A 218 50.78 26.93 22.75
CA ASN A 218 52.21 26.97 22.44
C ASN A 218 52.98 25.78 23.03
N GLU A 219 52.36 25.05 23.95
CA GLU A 219 52.92 23.85 24.57
C GLU A 219 52.08 22.62 24.19
N PRO A 220 52.68 21.42 24.11
CA PRO A 220 51.92 20.20 23.82
C PRO A 220 50.85 19.95 24.89
N THR A 221 49.64 19.60 24.47
CA THR A 221 48.65 19.06 25.40
C THR A 221 49.16 17.73 25.97
N ASN A 222 49.00 17.54 27.28
CA ASN A 222 49.30 16.29 27.96
C ASN A 222 48.05 15.41 28.11
N GLU A 223 46.92 15.80 27.51
CA GLU A 223 45.68 15.03 27.56
C GLU A 223 45.75 13.81 26.65
N LEU A 224 45.42 12.65 27.19
CA LEU A 224 45.31 11.40 26.44
C LEU A 224 44.02 11.38 25.62
N VAL A 225 44.06 10.73 24.45
CA VAL A 225 42.88 10.49 23.61
C VAL A 225 41.94 9.47 24.27
N THR A 226 42.51 8.55 25.04
CA THR A 226 41.77 7.54 25.82
C THR A 226 40.66 8.17 26.67
N ARG A 227 39.49 7.51 26.72
CA ARG A 227 38.33 7.90 27.55
C ARG A 227 37.91 6.76 28.47
N GLY A 228 37.50 7.07 29.71
CA GLY A 228 37.15 6.07 30.73
C GLY A 228 38.37 5.57 31.52
N PRO A 229 38.42 4.28 31.92
CA PRO A 229 39.56 3.74 32.69
C PRO A 229 40.90 4.01 31.99
N GLY A 230 41.82 4.69 32.69
CA GLY A 230 43.14 5.06 32.15
C GLY A 230 43.21 6.44 31.49
N ALA A 231 42.08 7.15 31.35
CA ALA A 231 42.07 8.54 30.90
C ALA A 231 42.64 9.50 31.96
N ASN A 232 43.23 10.61 31.51
CA ASN A 232 43.73 11.67 32.38
C ASN A 232 43.01 13.03 32.19
N CYS A 233 41.89 13.01 31.47
CA CYS A 233 41.07 14.18 31.12
C CYS A 233 40.49 14.95 32.34
N GLU A 234 40.57 14.45 33.57
CA GLU A 234 40.24 15.21 34.78
C GLU A 234 41.42 16.07 35.29
N THR A 235 42.61 15.85 34.73
CA THR A 235 43.88 16.44 35.19
C THR A 235 44.71 17.09 34.07
N ALA A 236 44.32 16.88 32.81
CA ALA A 236 44.93 17.45 31.61
C ALA A 236 43.87 17.99 30.65
N GLY A 237 44.28 18.73 29.63
CA GLY A 237 43.36 19.40 28.69
C GLY A 237 42.56 20.50 29.38
N ASP A 238 41.29 20.65 28.99
CA ASP A 238 40.35 21.54 29.68
C ASP A 238 39.83 20.97 31.02
N LEU A 239 40.28 19.79 31.44
CA LEU A 239 39.84 19.06 32.64
C LEU A 239 38.42 18.44 32.51
N ILE A 240 37.89 18.29 31.28
CA ILE A 240 36.56 17.74 30.97
C ILE A 240 36.70 16.47 30.15
N CYS A 241 36.16 15.35 30.65
CA CYS A 241 36.31 14.07 29.98
C CYS A 241 35.42 13.84 28.74
N ASP A 242 34.35 14.61 28.55
CA ASP A 242 33.57 14.56 27.30
C ASP A 242 34.01 15.59 26.25
N THR A 243 34.96 16.47 26.57
CA THR A 243 35.66 17.28 25.57
C THR A 243 36.78 16.43 24.93
N PRO A 244 36.85 16.29 23.60
CA PRO A 244 37.95 15.59 22.95
C PRO A 244 39.30 16.30 23.12
N ALA A 245 40.38 15.53 23.27
CA ALA A 245 41.73 16.06 23.45
C ALA A 245 42.15 16.90 22.25
N ASP A 246 42.61 18.13 22.52
CA ASP A 246 42.90 19.12 21.50
C ASP A 246 44.41 19.36 21.32
N PRO A 247 45.01 18.97 20.18
CA PRO A 247 46.43 19.13 19.89
C PRO A 247 46.77 20.50 19.27
N TYR A 248 45.87 21.51 19.36
CA TYR A 248 46.13 22.84 18.85
C TYR A 248 47.48 23.38 19.35
N GLY A 249 48.32 23.84 18.41
CA GLY A 249 49.67 24.32 18.72
C GLY A 249 50.80 23.31 18.54
N ILE A 250 50.48 22.01 18.41
CA ILE A 250 51.50 20.97 18.22
C ILE A 250 51.96 20.95 16.76
N PRO A 251 53.29 20.97 16.48
CA PRO A 251 53.81 20.84 15.12
C PRO A 251 53.25 19.61 14.40
N GLY A 252 52.66 19.84 13.22
CA GLY A 252 52.05 18.78 12.41
C GLY A 252 50.57 18.52 12.66
N ALA A 253 49.94 19.18 13.64
CA ALA A 253 48.48 19.27 13.73
C ALA A 253 48.00 20.33 12.73
N ALA A 254 47.05 19.98 11.86
CA ALA A 254 46.57 20.88 10.83
C ALA A 254 45.06 20.73 10.60
N THR A 255 44.45 21.76 10.02
CA THR A 255 43.11 21.70 9.44
C THR A 255 43.17 21.89 7.94
N ILE A 256 42.30 21.20 7.21
CA ILE A 256 42.16 21.33 5.76
C ILE A 256 40.80 21.92 5.39
N PRO A 257 40.70 22.67 4.27
CA PRO A 257 39.42 23.09 3.73
C PRO A 257 38.55 21.89 3.35
N PHE A 258 37.28 21.93 3.72
CA PHE A 258 36.24 20.97 3.39
C PHE A 258 34.96 21.72 3.01
N GLY A 259 34.71 21.82 1.69
CA GLY A 259 33.66 22.69 1.16
C GLY A 259 33.93 24.16 1.49
N SER A 260 32.95 24.84 2.10
CA SER A 260 33.08 26.21 2.61
C SER A 260 33.66 26.29 4.03
N CYS A 261 34.09 25.16 4.60
CA CYS A 261 34.47 25.04 6.01
C CYS A 261 35.83 24.37 6.21
N TYR A 262 36.24 24.19 7.46
CA TYR A 262 37.47 23.50 7.83
C TYR A 262 37.12 22.21 8.55
N GLN A 263 37.96 21.19 8.38
CA GLN A 263 37.97 19.98 9.20
C GLN A 263 39.38 19.71 9.71
N TYR A 264 39.49 18.97 10.82
CA TYR A 264 40.80 18.49 11.27
C TYR A 264 41.40 17.58 10.20
N ASP A 265 42.66 17.81 9.80
CA ASP A 265 43.31 17.03 8.75
C ASP A 265 43.48 15.59 9.22
N PRO A 266 42.87 14.60 8.53
CA PRO A 266 43.06 13.19 8.86
C PRO A 266 44.53 12.74 8.79
N ASN A 267 45.39 13.47 8.06
CA ASN A 267 46.82 13.22 7.96
C ASN A 267 47.64 13.94 9.04
N SER A 268 46.99 14.59 10.01
CA SER A 268 47.69 15.19 11.15
C SER A 268 48.55 14.14 11.84
N THR A 269 49.81 14.50 12.06
CA THR A 269 50.86 13.59 12.58
C THR A 269 50.98 13.52 14.10
N PRO A 270 50.51 14.49 14.91
CA PRO A 270 50.56 14.40 16.36
C PRO A 270 49.81 13.19 16.92
N ARG A 271 50.41 12.58 17.94
CA ARG A 271 49.86 11.46 18.72
C ARG A 271 50.01 11.77 20.21
N ASP A 272 49.14 11.20 21.03
CA ASP A 272 49.27 11.31 22.48
C ASP A 272 50.41 10.43 23.04
N ALA A 273 50.60 10.44 24.36
CA ALA A 273 51.66 9.65 25.01
C ALA A 273 51.48 8.12 24.86
N ASN A 274 50.29 7.65 24.48
CA ASN A 274 49.98 6.25 24.19
C ASN A 274 50.12 5.91 22.69
N GLY A 275 50.45 6.90 21.85
CA GLY A 275 50.55 6.73 20.39
C GLY A 275 49.21 6.85 19.66
N GLU A 276 48.14 7.28 20.33
CA GLU A 276 46.80 7.42 19.74
C GLU A 276 46.69 8.72 18.93
N ALA A 277 45.95 8.68 17.82
CA ALA A 277 45.71 9.85 16.99
C ALA A 277 44.65 10.78 17.62
N TYR A 278 44.93 12.07 17.62
CA TYR A 278 43.99 13.06 18.11
C TYR A 278 42.82 13.24 17.14
N HIS A 279 41.63 13.42 17.71
CA HIS A 279 40.40 13.73 17.00
C HIS A 279 39.67 14.90 17.71
N PRO A 280 40.22 16.13 17.62
CA PRO A 280 39.68 17.28 18.34
C PRO A 280 38.30 17.69 17.80
N SER A 281 37.46 18.21 18.68
CA SER A 281 36.23 18.90 18.26
C SER A 281 36.58 20.31 17.82
N ILE A 282 36.81 20.50 16.52
CA ILE A 282 37.14 21.82 15.96
C ILE A 282 35.97 22.81 16.02
N SER A 283 34.73 22.33 16.22
CA SER A 283 33.57 23.19 16.43
C SER A 283 33.48 23.73 17.86
N ASN A 284 34.26 23.20 18.80
CA ASN A 284 34.17 23.63 20.18
C ASN A 284 34.50 25.12 20.31
N LEU A 285 33.60 25.87 20.95
CA LEU A 285 33.73 27.31 21.15
C LEU A 285 34.99 27.70 21.93
N MET A 286 35.49 26.83 22.80
CA MET A 286 36.72 27.04 23.57
C MET A 286 37.99 26.55 22.86
N SER A 287 37.88 26.08 21.61
CA SER A 287 39.01 25.72 20.77
C SER A 287 39.45 26.89 19.86
N TYR A 288 40.73 26.88 19.48
CA TYR A 288 41.30 27.87 18.57
C TYR A 288 41.27 27.45 17.10
N TRP A 289 40.87 26.22 16.79
CA TRP A 289 40.72 25.78 15.40
C TRP A 289 39.73 26.67 14.61
N PRO A 290 39.98 26.92 13.31
CA PRO A 290 38.98 27.56 12.46
C PRO A 290 37.81 26.60 12.23
N SER A 291 36.58 27.09 12.39
CA SER A 291 35.35 26.32 12.14
C SER A 291 34.23 27.23 11.66
N CYS A 292 33.26 26.63 10.96
CA CYS A 292 32.00 27.27 10.59
C CYS A 292 30.87 27.01 11.58
N THR A 293 31.01 25.97 12.41
CA THR A 293 30.03 25.55 13.40
C THR A 293 30.63 25.68 14.79
N TYR A 294 29.77 25.97 15.76
CA TYR A 294 30.17 26.34 17.11
C TYR A 294 29.30 25.62 18.15
N ASP A 295 29.91 25.01 19.15
CA ASP A 295 29.21 24.30 20.22
C ASP A 295 29.98 24.27 21.55
N PHE A 296 29.27 23.93 22.62
CA PHE A 296 29.85 23.51 23.90
C PHE A 296 29.54 22.03 24.13
N THR A 297 30.45 21.29 24.77
CA THR A 297 30.17 19.92 25.20
C THR A 297 29.21 19.90 26.41
N PRO A 298 28.47 18.81 26.65
CA PRO A 298 27.65 18.66 27.85
C PRO A 298 28.39 18.98 29.16
N GLY A 299 29.64 18.53 29.33
CA GLY A 299 30.46 18.84 30.49
C GLY A 299 30.84 20.32 30.60
N GLN A 300 30.99 21.02 29.46
CA GLN A 300 31.16 22.48 29.45
C GLN A 300 29.88 23.20 29.91
N TYR A 301 28.68 22.71 29.56
CA TYR A 301 27.42 23.26 30.10
C TYR A 301 27.32 23.09 31.62
N ASP A 302 27.67 21.90 32.14
CA ASP A 302 27.70 21.65 33.58
C ASP A 302 28.64 22.61 34.32
N ARG A 303 29.79 22.90 33.71
CA ARG A 303 30.74 23.88 34.25
C ARG A 303 30.26 25.31 34.18
N ILE A 304 29.61 25.72 33.08
CA ILE A 304 29.00 27.05 32.99
C ILE A 304 27.99 27.23 34.13
N GLN A 305 27.18 26.21 34.42
CA GLN A 305 26.25 26.25 35.56
C GLN A 305 26.97 26.32 36.91
N ALA A 306 28.07 25.60 37.07
CA ALA A 306 28.89 25.66 38.28
C ALA A 306 29.56 27.02 38.48
N GLY A 307 30.11 27.61 37.41
CA GLY A 307 30.70 28.94 37.42
C GLY A 307 29.67 30.03 37.70
N LEU A 308 28.46 29.92 37.13
CA LEU A 308 27.35 30.81 37.48
C LEU A 308 26.99 30.71 38.97
N ALA A 309 26.90 29.49 39.51
CA ALA A 309 26.63 29.29 40.94
C ALA A 309 27.73 29.89 41.82
N LEU A 310 29.00 29.78 41.42
CA LEU A 310 30.12 30.43 42.10
C LEU A 310 29.99 31.94 42.10
N ARG A 311 29.77 32.54 40.94
CA ARG A 311 29.58 34.00 40.81
C ARG A 311 28.40 34.51 41.63
N GLN A 312 27.30 33.76 41.71
CA GLN A 312 26.14 34.10 42.54
C GLN A 312 26.38 33.93 44.05
N SER A 313 27.48 33.28 44.45
CA SER A 313 27.88 33.14 45.86
C SER A 313 28.87 34.22 46.33
N HIS A 314 29.41 35.00 45.40
CA HIS A 314 30.34 36.10 45.68
C HIS A 314 29.62 37.31 46.31
N THR A 315 30.39 38.17 46.97
CA THR A 315 29.87 39.31 47.74
C THR A 315 30.27 40.67 47.16
N SER A 316 31.33 40.72 46.36
CA SER A 316 31.78 41.94 45.68
C SER A 316 30.89 42.37 44.51
N TYR A 317 30.00 41.50 44.02
CA TYR A 317 28.98 41.78 43.00
C TYR A 317 27.79 40.82 43.11
N SER A 318 26.70 41.06 42.38
CA SER A 318 25.42 40.34 42.54
C SER A 318 24.82 39.71 41.28
N LEU A 319 25.16 40.18 40.07
CA LEU A 319 24.50 39.77 38.81
C LEU A 319 22.96 39.89 38.84
N THR A 320 22.42 40.85 39.59
CA THR A 320 20.97 41.07 39.76
C THR A 320 20.49 42.43 39.26
N ALA A 321 21.15 43.04 38.26
CA ALA A 321 20.66 44.29 37.67
C ALA A 321 19.21 44.13 37.22
N PRO A 322 18.27 45.01 37.63
CA PRO A 322 16.87 44.84 37.26
C PRO A 322 16.68 44.94 35.75
N ALA A 323 15.77 44.12 35.22
CA ALA A 323 15.30 44.27 33.85
C ALA A 323 14.63 45.65 33.68
N THR A 324 14.84 46.29 32.53
CA THR A 324 14.19 47.55 32.22
C THR A 324 12.69 47.28 32.01
N ASN A 325 11.83 48.15 32.54
CA ASN A 325 10.40 48.09 32.22
C ASN A 325 10.18 48.69 30.84
N VAL A 326 9.98 47.84 29.83
CA VAL A 326 9.79 48.22 28.42
C VAL A 326 8.39 47.82 27.98
N SER A 327 7.70 48.70 27.27
CA SER A 327 6.40 48.37 26.67
C SER A 327 6.57 47.24 25.65
N PRO A 328 5.82 46.12 25.75
CA PRO A 328 5.98 45.00 24.83
C PRO A 328 5.55 45.37 23.40
N PRO A 329 6.20 44.81 22.36
CA PRO A 329 5.71 44.91 20.99
C PRO A 329 4.30 44.34 20.83
N THR A 330 3.48 45.00 20.00
CA THR A 330 2.11 44.56 19.70
C THR A 330 1.93 44.34 18.20
N ASN A 331 0.74 43.88 17.79
CA ASN A 331 0.39 43.72 16.37
C ASN A 331 1.38 42.86 15.57
N VAL A 332 1.95 41.83 16.21
CA VAL A 332 2.88 40.91 15.56
C VAL A 332 2.16 40.16 14.44
N LYS A 333 2.73 40.21 13.25
CA LYS A 333 2.26 39.51 12.06
C LYS A 333 3.41 38.72 11.47
N VAL A 334 3.07 37.58 10.88
CA VAL A 334 4.02 36.71 10.18
C VAL A 334 3.49 36.37 8.80
N ARG A 335 4.38 36.32 7.81
CA ARG A 335 4.08 35.78 6.49
C ARG A 335 5.26 35.01 5.93
N LEU A 336 4.97 34.01 5.11
CA LEU A 336 5.98 33.26 4.37
C LEU A 336 6.49 34.10 3.19
N LEU A 337 7.79 34.03 2.94
CA LEU A 337 8.49 34.56 1.77
C LEU A 337 9.15 33.41 1.00
N ASN A 338 9.66 33.71 -0.20
CA ASN A 338 10.56 32.86 -0.98
C ASN A 338 10.11 31.38 -1.05
N GLY A 339 8.90 31.08 -1.53
CA GLY A 339 8.47 29.67 -1.66
C GLY A 339 8.34 28.92 -0.34
N ALA A 340 7.98 29.62 0.74
CA ALA A 340 7.87 29.08 2.10
C ALA A 340 9.20 28.71 2.78
N SER A 341 10.34 29.19 2.26
CA SER A 341 11.67 28.96 2.83
C SER A 341 12.09 29.99 3.90
N SER A 342 11.37 31.11 4.02
CA SER A 342 11.62 32.14 5.03
C SER A 342 10.32 32.74 5.59
N VAL A 343 10.40 33.32 6.79
CA VAL A 343 9.29 33.98 7.48
C VAL A 343 9.66 35.43 7.77
N GLU A 344 8.87 36.36 7.26
CA GLU A 344 8.94 37.76 7.65
C GLU A 344 8.02 38.01 8.84
N LEU A 345 8.59 38.61 9.88
CA LEU A 345 7.90 39.13 11.05
C LEU A 345 7.80 40.65 10.94
N THR A 346 6.63 41.19 11.26
CA THR A 346 6.41 42.63 11.42
C THR A 346 5.65 42.88 12.72
N TRP A 347 5.94 43.98 13.40
CA TRP A 347 5.27 44.33 14.66
C TRP A 347 5.12 45.84 14.78
N GLN A 348 4.40 46.27 15.81
CA GLN A 348 4.35 47.65 16.26
C GLN A 348 5.28 47.82 17.46
N ASP A 349 6.19 48.79 17.35
CA ASP A 349 6.98 49.28 18.47
C ASP A 349 6.12 50.18 19.37
N ASN A 350 6.19 49.97 20.67
CA ASN A 350 5.49 50.76 21.68
C ASN A 350 6.45 51.37 22.74
N ALA A 351 7.75 51.16 22.58
CA ALA A 351 8.78 51.54 23.53
C ALA A 351 9.57 52.74 23.02
N THR A 352 10.25 53.41 23.97
CA THR A 352 11.20 54.50 23.70
C THR A 352 12.49 54.34 24.51
N ASN A 353 12.62 53.19 25.18
CA ASN A 353 13.63 52.89 26.20
C ASN A 353 14.17 51.46 26.06
N GLU A 354 13.88 50.79 24.96
CA GLU A 354 14.44 49.53 24.55
C GLU A 354 15.86 49.70 23.99
N MET A 355 16.70 48.70 24.22
CA MET A 355 18.04 48.66 23.59
C MET A 355 18.03 47.91 22.25
N GLY A 356 16.85 47.51 21.78
CA GLY A 356 16.61 46.64 20.63
C GLY A 356 15.70 45.47 20.99
N TYR A 357 15.57 44.51 20.08
CA TYR A 357 14.70 43.35 20.26
C TYR A 357 15.41 42.05 19.91
N PHE A 358 15.15 41.01 20.69
CA PHE A 358 15.43 39.62 20.35
C PHE A 358 14.18 38.97 19.77
N ILE A 359 14.33 38.36 18.58
CA ILE A 359 13.29 37.58 17.94
C ILE A 359 13.49 36.13 18.37
N GLU A 360 12.49 35.56 19.02
CA GLU A 360 12.57 34.21 19.57
C GLU A 360 11.62 33.26 18.83
N ARG A 361 12.10 32.05 18.53
CA ARG A 361 11.37 31.01 17.81
C ARG A 361 11.32 29.71 18.62
N SER A 362 10.21 28.98 18.50
CA SER A 362 10.04 27.63 19.02
C SER A 362 9.25 26.73 18.06
N ILE A 363 9.36 25.42 18.22
CA ILE A 363 8.47 24.41 17.63
C ILE A 363 7.34 23.98 18.59
N SER A 364 7.36 24.50 19.82
CA SER A 364 6.33 24.32 20.84
C SER A 364 5.59 25.64 21.08
N PRO A 365 4.26 25.62 21.31
CA PRO A 365 3.48 26.83 21.51
C PRO A 365 3.82 27.61 22.79
N THR A 366 4.47 26.98 23.78
CA THR A 366 4.62 27.54 25.12
C THR A 366 6.05 27.48 25.69
N THR A 367 6.89 26.58 25.20
CA THR A 367 8.23 26.30 25.75
C THR A 367 9.29 26.26 24.64
N GLY A 368 10.58 26.27 25.01
CA GLY A 368 11.67 26.04 24.05
C GLY A 368 12.00 27.21 23.12
N PHE A 369 11.64 28.44 23.50
CA PHE A 369 11.95 29.64 22.71
C PHE A 369 13.45 29.97 22.76
N VAL A 370 14.06 30.06 21.59
CA VAL A 370 15.46 30.46 21.40
C VAL A 370 15.54 31.69 20.51
N ALA A 371 16.49 32.58 20.77
CA ALA A 371 16.70 33.75 19.92
C ALA A 371 17.24 33.31 18.55
N VAL A 372 16.58 33.74 17.47
CA VAL A 372 16.97 33.47 16.08
C VAL A 372 17.59 34.70 15.39
N GLY A 373 17.51 35.85 16.04
CA GLY A 373 18.17 37.09 15.62
C GLY A 373 17.85 38.25 16.55
N GLY A 374 18.52 39.37 16.34
CA GLY A 374 18.33 40.59 17.09
C GLY A 374 18.34 41.83 16.21
N VAL A 375 17.54 42.84 16.57
CA VAL A 375 17.44 44.10 15.82
C VAL A 375 17.71 45.30 16.72
N ALA A 376 18.08 46.42 16.11
CA ALA A 376 18.27 47.71 16.80
C ALA A 376 16.96 48.25 17.43
N PRO A 377 17.06 49.27 18.30
CA PRO A 377 15.89 50.06 18.72
C PRO A 377 15.07 50.57 17.53
N ASP A 378 13.77 50.77 17.74
CA ASP A 378 12.80 51.25 16.74
C ASP A 378 12.60 50.39 15.47
N VAL A 379 13.31 49.26 15.32
CA VAL A 379 13.13 48.35 14.18
C VAL A 379 11.85 47.54 14.36
N ILE A 380 11.03 47.49 13.30
CA ILE A 380 9.68 46.89 13.31
C ILE A 380 9.54 45.63 12.45
N SER A 381 10.62 45.10 11.89
CA SER A 381 10.59 43.89 11.06
C SER A 381 11.85 43.04 11.18
N PHE A 382 11.70 41.74 10.93
CA PHE A 382 12.79 40.76 10.91
C PHE A 382 12.44 39.60 9.96
N THR A 383 13.42 39.07 9.25
CA THR A 383 13.23 37.92 8.36
C THR A 383 14.04 36.73 8.85
N ASP A 384 13.35 35.66 9.24
CA ASP A 384 13.93 34.38 9.58
C ASP A 384 14.10 33.52 8.33
N THR A 385 15.34 33.14 8.01
CA THR A 385 15.71 32.38 6.80
C THR A 385 16.12 30.94 7.08
N LEU A 386 16.18 30.51 8.34
CA LEU A 386 16.69 29.20 8.75
C LEU A 386 15.56 28.27 9.17
N LEU A 387 14.69 27.93 8.21
CA LEU A 387 13.46 27.14 8.42
C LEU A 387 13.55 25.75 7.81
N SER A 388 12.84 24.81 8.42
CA SER A 388 12.61 23.47 7.90
C SER A 388 11.22 23.39 7.22
N PRO A 389 11.09 22.66 6.11
CA PRO A 389 9.79 22.32 5.52
C PRO A 389 8.89 21.55 6.50
N GLU A 390 7.58 21.51 6.24
CA GLU A 390 6.57 20.82 7.08
C GLU A 390 6.60 21.15 8.57
N THR A 391 7.16 22.30 8.95
CA THR A 391 7.39 22.64 10.35
C THR A 391 6.50 23.79 10.76
N ARG A 392 5.80 23.60 11.89
CA ARG A 392 5.05 24.67 12.55
C ARG A 392 5.96 25.41 13.52
N TYR A 393 6.15 26.69 13.26
CA TYR A 393 6.94 27.59 14.09
C TYR A 393 6.06 28.53 14.89
N TYR A 394 6.50 28.85 16.10
CA TYR A 394 5.94 29.82 17.02
C TYR A 394 6.97 30.93 17.25
N TYR A 395 6.55 32.18 17.13
CA TYR A 395 7.41 33.34 17.30
C TYR A 395 6.91 34.25 18.41
N ARG A 396 7.85 34.89 19.11
CA ARG A 396 7.61 36.00 20.01
C ARG A 396 8.79 36.96 19.98
N ILE A 397 8.55 38.21 20.38
CA ILE A 397 9.56 39.27 20.37
C ILE A 397 9.75 39.75 21.80
N ARG A 398 11.02 39.87 22.23
CA ARG A 398 11.42 40.33 23.56
C ARG A 398 12.37 41.53 23.45
N PRO A 399 12.11 42.67 24.10
CA PRO A 399 13.09 43.75 24.14
C PRO A 399 14.38 43.29 24.84
N SER A 400 15.54 43.64 24.29
CA SER A 400 16.83 43.03 24.64
C SER A 400 17.38 43.39 26.02
N ASN A 401 16.83 44.44 26.63
CA ASN A 401 17.08 44.86 28.01
C ASN A 401 15.99 44.41 28.99
N THR A 402 15.26 43.34 28.67
CA THR A 402 14.19 42.76 29.50
C THR A 402 14.29 41.25 29.69
N ILE A 403 13.52 40.72 30.65
CA ILE A 403 13.37 39.29 30.94
C ILE A 403 11.94 38.81 30.60
N LEU A 404 11.34 37.93 31.41
CA LEU A 404 9.93 37.53 31.29
C LEU A 404 8.98 38.66 31.74
N GLY A 405 7.82 38.79 31.08
CA GLY A 405 6.76 39.77 31.42
C GLY A 405 6.59 40.92 30.43
N HIS A 406 7.55 41.14 29.54
CA HIS A 406 7.56 42.21 28.52
C HIS A 406 7.57 41.65 27.08
N LEU A 407 6.97 40.46 26.90
CA LEU A 407 6.95 39.72 25.64
C LEU A 407 5.76 40.16 24.76
N SER A 408 5.95 40.10 23.45
CA SER A 408 4.82 40.16 22.51
C SER A 408 3.89 38.95 22.66
N SER A 409 2.70 39.01 22.06
CA SER A 409 1.88 37.82 21.84
C SER A 409 2.62 36.79 20.97
N ILE A 410 2.34 35.51 21.20
CA ILE A 410 2.87 34.41 20.40
C ILE A 410 2.05 34.28 19.11
N ILE A 411 2.73 34.16 17.98
CA ILE A 411 2.11 33.92 16.67
C ILE A 411 2.72 32.69 16.02
N SER A 412 1.91 31.93 15.27
CA SER A 412 2.36 30.68 14.62
C SER A 412 2.17 30.70 13.11
N ILE A 413 3.08 30.05 12.40
CA ILE A 413 3.00 29.82 10.94
C ILE A 413 3.54 28.43 10.60
N SER A 414 3.04 27.81 9.53
CA SER A 414 3.47 26.47 9.07
C SER A 414 4.04 26.54 7.67
N THR A 415 5.20 25.95 7.43
CA THR A 415 5.84 25.87 6.10
C THR A 415 5.12 24.84 5.21
N CYS A 416 5.13 25.06 3.88
CA CYS A 416 4.39 24.21 2.92
C CYS A 416 5.15 22.89 2.63
N PRO A 417 4.47 21.72 2.54
CA PRO A 417 5.12 20.44 2.28
C PRO A 417 5.67 20.29 0.86
N THR A 418 6.86 19.70 0.71
CA THR A 418 7.35 19.22 -0.59
C THR A 418 6.80 17.81 -0.90
N PRO A 419 6.35 17.54 -2.13
CA PRO A 419 5.96 16.18 -2.53
C PRO A 419 7.14 15.19 -2.50
N LEU A 420 6.89 13.95 -2.10
CA LEU A 420 7.94 12.92 -1.91
C LEU A 420 7.94 11.88 -3.03
N TYR A 421 9.09 11.20 -3.20
CA TYR A 421 9.28 10.06 -4.10
C TYR A 421 8.87 10.29 -5.58
N PRO A 422 9.39 11.33 -6.26
CA PRO A 422 9.09 11.53 -7.66
C PRO A 422 9.75 10.44 -8.52
N THR A 423 8.96 9.68 -9.27
CA THR A 423 9.45 8.64 -10.21
C THR A 423 8.76 8.74 -11.56
N SER A 424 9.38 8.21 -12.61
CA SER A 424 8.87 8.26 -13.99
C SER A 424 8.87 6.87 -14.64
N SER A 425 7.82 6.59 -15.41
CA SER A 425 7.70 5.41 -16.28
C SER A 425 7.53 5.87 -17.72
N PRO A 426 8.61 5.93 -18.52
CA PRO A 426 8.54 6.40 -19.89
C PRO A 426 7.89 5.39 -20.84
N ALA A 427 7.18 5.91 -21.84
CA ALA A 427 6.73 5.21 -23.03
C ALA A 427 7.34 5.88 -24.28
N ARG A 428 6.94 5.46 -25.48
CA ARG A 428 7.52 6.00 -26.73
C ARG A 428 7.22 7.50 -26.93
N THR A 429 6.00 7.95 -26.68
CA THR A 429 5.57 9.36 -26.88
C THR A 429 4.88 9.95 -25.66
N SER A 430 5.04 9.31 -24.51
CA SER A 430 4.46 9.74 -23.24
C SER A 430 5.32 9.29 -22.07
N ALA A 431 5.07 9.81 -20.88
CA ALA A 431 5.66 9.31 -19.65
C ALA A 431 4.68 9.50 -18.49
N SER A 432 4.46 8.45 -17.70
CA SER A 432 3.69 8.53 -16.47
C SER A 432 4.61 8.92 -15.33
N LEU A 433 4.28 10.02 -14.66
CA LEU A 433 5.00 10.58 -13.52
C LEU A 433 4.22 10.22 -12.25
N TYR A 434 4.93 9.83 -11.20
CA TYR A 434 4.37 9.37 -9.94
C TYR A 434 5.04 10.08 -8.77
N TRP A 435 4.26 10.37 -7.72
CA TRP A 435 4.77 10.91 -6.46
C TRP A 435 3.78 10.64 -5.32
N ALA A 436 4.27 10.76 -4.09
CA ALA A 436 3.45 10.82 -2.88
C ALA A 436 3.08 12.27 -2.60
N GLY A 437 1.80 12.61 -2.73
CA GLY A 437 1.30 13.96 -2.43
C GLY A 437 0.78 14.10 -0.99
N ASN A 438 0.76 15.33 -0.48
CA ASN A 438 0.29 15.65 0.87
C ASN A 438 -1.18 16.12 0.88
N THR A 439 -1.94 15.79 1.92
CA THR A 439 -3.38 16.10 1.99
C THR A 439 -3.64 17.61 2.01
N GLY A 440 -4.59 18.08 1.19
CA GLY A 440 -5.02 19.48 1.18
C GLY A 440 -4.19 20.42 0.30
N GLN A 441 -3.28 19.90 -0.53
CA GLN A 441 -2.50 20.68 -1.51
C GLN A 441 -2.83 20.30 -2.96
N THR A 442 -2.55 21.20 -3.91
CA THR A 442 -2.43 20.85 -5.35
C THR A 442 -0.95 20.75 -5.72
N ASN A 443 -0.62 20.27 -6.92
CA ASN A 443 0.77 20.17 -7.36
C ASN A 443 0.98 20.89 -8.70
N THR A 444 2.22 21.35 -8.90
CA THR A 444 2.70 21.92 -10.18
C THR A 444 3.87 21.09 -10.68
N ILE A 445 3.77 20.60 -11.91
CA ILE A 445 4.87 19.93 -12.63
C ILE A 445 5.47 20.91 -13.61
N ARG A 446 6.79 20.89 -13.75
CA ARG A 446 7.46 21.47 -14.92
C ARG A 446 8.36 20.44 -15.58
N TYR A 447 8.41 20.42 -16.90
CA TYR A 447 9.24 19.51 -17.68
C TYR A 447 9.84 20.18 -18.93
N ARG A 448 10.96 19.63 -19.43
CA ARG A 448 11.67 20.11 -20.63
C ARG A 448 12.49 18.99 -21.25
N THR A 449 12.92 19.16 -22.49
CA THR A 449 13.97 18.29 -23.06
C THR A 449 15.29 18.54 -22.31
N ALA A 450 15.99 17.46 -21.96
CA ALA A 450 17.19 17.53 -21.13
C ALA A 450 18.24 18.48 -21.73
N GLY A 451 18.83 19.33 -20.89
CA GLY A 451 19.82 20.34 -21.31
C GLY A 451 19.26 21.63 -21.94
N THR A 452 17.95 21.77 -22.12
CA THR A 452 17.35 23.05 -22.57
C THR A 452 17.04 23.97 -21.40
N THR A 453 16.81 25.26 -21.63
CA THR A 453 16.55 26.25 -20.57
C THR A 453 15.06 26.48 -20.29
N ASN A 454 14.20 26.30 -21.29
CA ASN A 454 12.77 26.63 -21.20
C ASN A 454 11.95 25.47 -20.62
N TRP A 455 11.22 25.75 -19.54
CA TRP A 455 10.32 24.79 -18.90
C TRP A 455 8.89 24.92 -19.42
N THR A 456 8.25 23.77 -19.65
CA THR A 456 6.79 23.67 -19.83
C THR A 456 6.16 23.35 -18.49
N THR A 457 5.18 24.14 -18.05
CA THR A 457 4.59 24.04 -16.71
C THR A 457 3.12 23.61 -16.76
N ILE A 458 2.75 22.72 -15.86
CA ILE A 458 1.40 22.18 -15.67
C ILE A 458 1.00 22.46 -14.21
N ASN A 459 -0.02 23.29 -14.02
CA ASN A 459 -0.46 23.75 -12.71
C ASN A 459 -1.72 23.00 -12.22
N ALA A 460 -2.04 23.19 -10.95
CA ALA A 460 -3.31 22.79 -10.33
C ALA A 460 -3.63 21.29 -10.47
N ILE A 461 -2.61 20.44 -10.40
CA ILE A 461 -2.77 18.98 -10.45
C ILE A 461 -3.37 18.54 -9.10
N PRO A 462 -4.61 18.02 -9.06
CA PRO A 462 -5.26 17.63 -7.81
C PRO A 462 -4.51 16.49 -7.13
N ASN A 463 -4.49 16.50 -5.80
CA ASN A 463 -3.93 15.38 -5.06
C ASN A 463 -5.00 14.32 -4.75
N GLY A 464 -4.76 13.08 -5.16
CA GLY A 464 -5.54 11.92 -4.74
C GLY A 464 -5.13 11.51 -3.33
N GLN A 465 -6.07 10.99 -2.52
CA GLN A 465 -5.83 10.80 -1.09
C GLN A 465 -4.61 9.91 -0.77
N PHE A 466 -4.20 9.01 -1.68
CA PHE A 466 -2.89 8.33 -1.70
C PHE A 466 -2.52 7.95 -3.16
N SER A 467 -1.27 8.26 -3.58
CA SER A 467 -0.69 8.10 -4.93
C SER A 467 -1.30 8.97 -6.03
N SER A 468 -0.64 10.08 -6.34
CA SER A 468 -0.94 10.96 -7.48
C SER A 468 -0.06 10.59 -8.68
N MET A 469 -0.70 10.32 -9.82
CA MET A 469 -0.03 10.09 -11.09
C MET A 469 -0.44 11.15 -12.12
N TYR A 470 0.48 11.50 -13.01
CA TYR A 470 0.20 12.37 -14.16
C TYR A 470 0.94 11.89 -15.40
N SER A 471 0.22 11.75 -16.51
CA SER A 471 0.82 11.30 -17.78
C SER A 471 1.11 12.50 -18.68
N LEU A 472 2.39 12.72 -18.97
CA LEU A 472 2.84 13.60 -20.05
C LEU A 472 2.57 12.90 -21.39
N THR A 473 1.98 13.59 -22.35
CA THR A 473 1.69 13.05 -23.69
C THR A 473 2.25 13.95 -24.78
N GLY A 474 2.48 13.41 -25.99
CA GLY A 474 2.99 14.18 -27.12
C GLY A 474 4.49 14.46 -27.04
N LEU A 475 5.23 13.58 -26.34
CA LEU A 475 6.69 13.64 -26.26
C LEU A 475 7.32 13.04 -27.52
N ASN A 476 8.52 13.48 -27.86
CA ASN A 476 9.31 12.90 -28.96
C ASN A 476 9.87 11.55 -28.51
N SER A 477 9.95 10.58 -29.42
CA SER A 477 10.55 9.26 -29.15
C SER A 477 12.08 9.35 -28.97
N SER A 478 12.66 8.39 -28.25
CA SER A 478 14.11 8.31 -27.99
C SER A 478 14.75 9.61 -27.47
N THR A 479 14.00 10.41 -26.70
CA THR A 479 14.39 11.76 -26.28
C THR A 479 14.45 11.83 -24.76
N ALA A 480 15.53 12.42 -24.22
CA ALA A 480 15.69 12.63 -22.79
C ALA A 480 14.94 13.89 -22.33
N TYR A 481 14.22 13.77 -21.22
CA TYR A 481 13.46 14.84 -20.57
C TYR A 481 13.88 14.98 -19.11
N GLU A 482 13.85 16.22 -18.63
CA GLU A 482 14.00 16.60 -17.23
C GLU A 482 12.65 17.10 -16.71
N TRP A 483 12.32 16.79 -15.46
CA TRP A 483 11.11 17.27 -14.80
C TRP A 483 11.31 17.52 -13.31
N GLN A 484 10.49 18.41 -12.76
CA GLN A 484 10.46 18.77 -11.35
C GLN A 484 9.01 18.96 -10.89
N LEU A 485 8.79 18.84 -9.58
CA LEU A 485 7.48 18.87 -8.96
C LEU A 485 7.47 19.85 -7.78
N GLN A 486 6.37 20.54 -7.56
CA GLN A 486 6.16 21.49 -6.46
C GLN A 486 4.79 21.25 -5.82
N GLY A 487 4.72 21.30 -4.49
CA GLY A 487 3.45 21.30 -3.75
C GLY A 487 2.90 22.72 -3.61
N VAL A 488 1.59 22.91 -3.76
CA VAL A 488 0.92 24.21 -3.74
C VAL A 488 -0.18 24.19 -2.67
N CYS A 489 0.10 24.88 -1.56
CA CYS A 489 -0.76 24.96 -0.38
C CYS A 489 -1.82 26.08 -0.47
N SER A 490 -1.59 27.10 -1.29
CA SER A 490 -2.58 28.14 -1.62
C SER A 490 -2.22 28.86 -2.93
N ASN A 491 -3.10 29.73 -3.44
CA ASN A 491 -2.89 30.47 -4.70
C ASN A 491 -1.60 31.30 -4.74
N THR A 492 -0.99 31.60 -3.58
CA THR A 492 0.25 32.38 -3.46
C THR A 492 1.36 31.62 -2.74
N LEU A 493 1.11 30.37 -2.32
CA LEU A 493 2.01 29.60 -1.48
C LEU A 493 2.29 28.21 -2.07
N GLY A 494 3.53 27.98 -2.49
CA GLY A 494 4.05 26.67 -2.84
C GLY A 494 5.34 26.36 -2.11
N SER A 495 5.70 25.07 -2.06
CA SER A 495 6.99 24.58 -1.58
C SER A 495 8.11 24.95 -2.55
N GLU A 496 9.37 24.61 -2.25
CA GLU A 496 10.39 24.53 -3.30
C GLU A 496 10.08 23.40 -4.31
N TYR A 497 10.68 23.47 -5.51
CA TYR A 497 10.64 22.35 -6.46
C TYR A 497 11.54 21.21 -5.94
N THR A 498 11.15 19.97 -6.22
CA THR A 498 12.00 18.79 -6.01
C THR A 498 13.29 18.89 -6.82
N ASP A 499 14.30 18.10 -6.43
CA ASP A 499 15.48 17.88 -7.27
C ASP A 499 15.09 17.40 -8.68
N ILE A 500 15.92 17.75 -9.67
CA ILE A 500 15.69 17.41 -11.08
C ILE A 500 15.63 15.89 -11.23
N GLN A 501 14.50 15.42 -11.75
CA GLN A 501 14.30 14.04 -12.18
C GLN A 501 14.46 13.95 -13.70
N SER A 502 14.88 12.79 -14.20
CA SER A 502 15.03 12.56 -15.65
C SER A 502 14.43 11.24 -16.10
N PHE A 503 14.03 11.19 -17.38
CA PHE A 503 13.65 9.97 -18.08
C PHE A 503 13.96 10.09 -19.56
N THR A 504 14.02 8.96 -20.26
CA THR A 504 14.17 8.91 -21.72
C THR A 504 13.00 8.15 -22.32
N THR A 505 12.29 8.77 -23.25
CA THR A 505 11.22 8.10 -24.00
C THR A 505 11.79 6.96 -24.85
N LEU A 506 10.98 5.94 -25.09
CA LEU A 506 11.44 4.72 -25.77
C LEU A 506 11.51 4.92 -27.30
N SER A 507 12.25 4.05 -27.98
CA SER A 507 12.24 3.92 -29.44
C SER A 507 11.14 2.96 -29.89
N CYS A 508 10.87 2.87 -31.20
CA CYS A 508 9.98 1.83 -31.74
C CYS A 508 10.58 0.43 -31.54
N GLU A 509 10.02 -0.31 -30.58
CA GLU A 509 10.49 -1.64 -30.16
C GLU A 509 10.26 -2.71 -31.23
N THR A 510 11.24 -3.59 -31.45
CA THR A 510 11.07 -4.78 -32.30
C THR A 510 10.25 -5.85 -31.58
N PRO A 511 9.28 -6.50 -32.24
CA PRO A 511 8.53 -7.60 -31.64
C PRO A 511 9.43 -8.76 -31.20
N SER A 512 9.08 -9.38 -30.08
CA SER A 512 9.86 -10.44 -29.45
C SER A 512 9.09 -11.76 -29.38
N GLN A 513 9.76 -12.86 -28.98
CA GLN A 513 9.16 -14.19 -28.82
C GLN A 513 8.30 -14.62 -30.02
N THR A 514 8.88 -14.58 -31.22
CA THR A 514 8.19 -15.00 -32.43
C THR A 514 8.15 -16.52 -32.55
N TYR A 515 6.96 -17.09 -32.77
CA TYR A 515 6.80 -18.53 -33.00
C TYR A 515 5.61 -18.82 -33.91
N THR A 516 5.60 -20.01 -34.49
CA THR A 516 4.47 -20.52 -35.27
C THR A 516 3.79 -21.64 -34.51
N SER A 517 2.47 -21.65 -34.51
CA SER A 517 1.63 -22.65 -33.87
C SER A 517 0.48 -23.06 -34.80
N VAL A 518 -0.27 -24.09 -34.40
CA VAL A 518 -1.48 -24.57 -35.11
C VAL A 518 -1.24 -24.73 -36.62
N ILE A 519 -0.12 -25.37 -37.00
CA ILE A 519 0.25 -25.52 -38.42
C ILE A 519 -0.65 -26.55 -39.07
N LYS A 520 -1.48 -26.15 -40.05
CA LYS A 520 -2.44 -27.00 -40.77
C LYS A 520 -1.98 -27.25 -42.22
N SER A 521 -2.86 -27.79 -43.06
CA SER A 521 -2.51 -28.05 -44.47
C SER A 521 -2.56 -26.77 -45.32
N THR A 522 -3.40 -25.80 -44.96
CA THR A 522 -3.56 -24.54 -45.72
C THR A 522 -3.47 -23.26 -44.88
N SER A 523 -3.21 -23.37 -43.58
CA SER A 523 -3.04 -22.23 -42.69
C SER A 523 -2.02 -22.48 -41.58
N ALA A 524 -1.46 -21.42 -40.99
CA ALA A 524 -0.66 -21.51 -39.78
C ALA A 524 -0.82 -20.23 -38.95
N ASP A 525 -0.80 -20.36 -37.62
CA ASP A 525 -0.87 -19.21 -36.72
C ASP A 525 0.55 -18.73 -36.41
N ILE A 526 0.83 -17.47 -36.67
CA ILE A 526 2.07 -16.81 -36.27
C ILE A 526 1.80 -15.93 -35.06
N SER A 527 2.70 -15.98 -34.08
CA SER A 527 2.51 -15.30 -32.81
C SER A 527 3.77 -14.53 -32.42
N TRP A 528 3.58 -13.41 -31.71
CA TRP A 528 4.65 -12.57 -31.19
C TRP A 528 4.24 -11.89 -29.88
N TYR A 529 5.20 -11.34 -29.16
CA TYR A 529 5.00 -10.63 -27.90
C TYR A 529 5.40 -9.17 -28.01
N THR A 530 4.59 -8.30 -27.41
CA THR A 530 4.85 -6.86 -27.25
C THR A 530 5.04 -6.50 -25.77
N ALA A 531 6.16 -5.87 -25.43
CA ALA A 531 6.45 -5.52 -24.03
C ALA A 531 5.84 -4.19 -23.59
N THR A 532 5.65 -3.25 -24.51
CA THR A 532 5.19 -1.89 -24.23
C THR A 532 3.90 -1.57 -24.99
N ALA A 533 2.97 -0.85 -24.36
CA ALA A 533 1.79 -0.32 -25.04
C ALA A 533 2.19 0.92 -25.85
N ASP A 534 1.73 0.99 -27.10
CA ASP A 534 1.96 2.14 -27.99
C ASP A 534 0.69 2.39 -28.82
N PRO A 535 -0.12 3.40 -28.47
CA PRO A 535 -1.35 3.71 -29.17
C PRO A 535 -1.12 3.94 -30.67
N GLY A 536 -1.87 3.23 -31.52
CA GLY A 536 -1.73 3.30 -32.97
C GLY A 536 -0.59 2.45 -33.57
N ARG A 537 0.18 1.71 -32.76
CA ARG A 537 1.19 0.77 -33.28
C ARG A 537 0.54 -0.42 -33.99
N THR A 538 1.00 -0.67 -35.21
CA THR A 538 0.64 -1.85 -35.99
C THR A 538 1.84 -2.77 -36.21
N ALA A 539 1.58 -3.97 -36.68
CA ALA A 539 2.54 -4.97 -37.09
C ALA A 539 2.46 -5.18 -38.61
N GLU A 540 3.62 -5.42 -39.20
CA GLU A 540 3.76 -5.81 -40.60
C GLU A 540 4.48 -7.17 -40.65
N VAL A 541 3.82 -8.14 -41.28
CA VAL A 541 4.31 -9.50 -41.48
C VAL A 541 4.65 -9.67 -42.95
N ARG A 542 5.75 -10.35 -43.24
CA ARG A 542 6.05 -10.87 -44.57
C ARG A 542 6.36 -12.36 -44.52
N TYR A 543 5.89 -13.12 -45.50
CA TYR A 543 6.15 -14.55 -45.62
C TYR A 543 6.37 -14.98 -47.07
N ARG A 544 7.08 -16.09 -47.29
CA ARG A 544 7.30 -16.71 -48.61
C ARG A 544 7.65 -18.18 -48.49
N VAL A 545 7.57 -18.92 -49.61
CA VAL A 545 8.11 -20.28 -49.70
C VAL A 545 9.65 -20.20 -49.62
N VAL A 546 10.25 -21.06 -48.78
CA VAL A 546 11.71 -21.08 -48.59
C VAL A 546 12.41 -21.24 -49.94
N GLY A 547 13.39 -20.37 -50.21
CA GLY A 547 14.17 -20.37 -51.45
C GLY A 547 13.59 -19.55 -52.61
N THR A 548 12.41 -18.93 -52.45
CA THR A 548 11.85 -18.03 -53.48
C THR A 548 12.24 -16.57 -53.21
N PRO A 549 12.38 -15.70 -54.23
CA PRO A 549 12.83 -14.31 -54.02
C PRO A 549 11.71 -13.39 -53.51
N THR A 550 10.45 -13.68 -53.85
CA THR A 550 9.32 -12.76 -53.66
C THR A 550 8.65 -12.95 -52.30
N TRP A 551 8.45 -11.85 -51.55
CA TRP A 551 7.72 -11.85 -50.29
C TRP A 551 6.25 -11.44 -50.50
N THR A 552 5.34 -12.10 -49.79
CA THR A 552 3.97 -11.63 -49.58
C THR A 552 3.91 -10.85 -48.27
N THR A 553 3.43 -9.61 -48.31
CA THR A 553 3.38 -8.71 -47.14
C THR A 553 1.95 -8.47 -46.69
N ILE A 554 1.74 -8.48 -45.38
CA ILE A 554 0.50 -8.15 -44.69
C ILE A 554 0.83 -7.02 -43.72
N SER A 555 0.16 -5.88 -43.89
CA SER A 555 0.38 -4.66 -43.08
C SER A 555 -0.85 -4.37 -42.20
N ASN A 556 -0.71 -3.41 -41.29
CA ASN A 556 -1.78 -2.90 -40.43
C ASN A 556 -2.41 -3.94 -39.50
N ILE A 557 -1.61 -4.91 -39.05
CA ILE A 557 -2.06 -5.88 -38.05
C ILE A 557 -2.04 -5.16 -36.69
N SER A 558 -3.16 -5.11 -35.97
CA SER A 558 -3.22 -4.38 -34.70
C SER A 558 -2.22 -4.95 -33.67
N SER A 559 -1.43 -4.07 -33.04
CA SER A 559 -0.39 -4.49 -32.10
C SER A 559 -0.16 -3.45 -30.99
N GLU A 560 -1.20 -2.72 -30.60
CA GLU A 560 -1.13 -1.56 -29.71
C GLU A 560 -0.96 -1.93 -28.23
N THR A 561 -1.52 -3.07 -27.82
CA THR A 561 -1.52 -3.54 -26.44
C THR A 561 -0.22 -4.25 -26.08
N VAL A 562 0.11 -4.32 -24.79
CA VAL A 562 1.08 -5.31 -24.25
C VAL A 562 0.45 -6.70 -24.38
N ASN A 563 1.26 -7.76 -24.48
CA ASN A 563 0.93 -9.21 -24.46
C ASN A 563 1.22 -9.95 -25.78
N ALA A 564 0.86 -11.24 -25.79
CA ALA A 564 0.93 -12.10 -26.97
C ALA A 564 -0.14 -11.72 -28.00
N HIS A 565 0.29 -11.59 -29.24
CA HIS A 565 -0.54 -11.34 -30.41
C HIS A 565 -0.44 -12.55 -31.34
N THR A 566 -1.51 -12.84 -32.08
CA THR A 566 -1.54 -13.97 -33.04
C THR A 566 -2.25 -13.55 -34.31
N TYR A 567 -1.72 -13.98 -35.45
CA TYR A 567 -2.29 -13.76 -36.78
C TYR A 567 -2.28 -15.08 -37.57
N THR A 568 -3.39 -15.41 -38.22
CA THR A 568 -3.50 -16.64 -39.01
C THR A 568 -3.15 -16.37 -40.47
N LEU A 569 -2.06 -16.97 -40.95
CA LEU A 569 -1.74 -17.05 -42.37
C LEU A 569 -2.67 -18.06 -43.03
N THR A 570 -3.29 -17.71 -44.16
CA THR A 570 -4.24 -18.55 -44.91
C THR A 570 -3.79 -18.72 -46.37
N ASN A 571 -4.48 -19.60 -47.12
CA ASN A 571 -4.17 -19.91 -48.53
C ASN A 571 -2.75 -20.45 -48.75
N LEU A 572 -2.24 -21.20 -47.77
CA LEU A 572 -0.95 -21.88 -47.88
C LEU A 572 -1.10 -23.20 -48.65
N THR A 573 -0.03 -23.64 -49.29
CA THR A 573 0.03 -24.92 -50.00
C THR A 573 0.41 -26.03 -49.02
N ASN A 574 -0.23 -27.20 -49.10
CA ASN A 574 0.09 -28.36 -48.27
C ASN A 574 1.51 -28.89 -48.53
N ASN A 575 2.16 -29.47 -47.51
CA ASN A 575 3.52 -30.03 -47.58
C ASN A 575 4.57 -29.03 -48.12
N THR A 576 4.43 -27.76 -47.78
CA THR A 576 5.31 -26.68 -48.25
C THR A 576 5.93 -25.95 -47.07
N THR A 577 7.26 -25.72 -47.13
CA THR A 577 8.00 -24.98 -46.10
C THR A 577 7.99 -23.49 -46.41
N TYR A 578 7.53 -22.68 -45.44
CA TYR A 578 7.50 -21.22 -45.50
C TYR A 578 8.50 -20.61 -44.51
N GLU A 579 9.02 -19.43 -44.85
CA GLU A 579 9.74 -18.55 -43.94
C GLU A 579 9.00 -17.23 -43.79
N TRP A 580 9.04 -16.63 -42.59
CA TRP A 580 8.35 -15.39 -42.27
C TRP A 580 9.15 -14.49 -41.32
N GLN A 581 8.86 -13.19 -41.40
CA GLN A 581 9.41 -12.14 -40.53
C GLN A 581 8.33 -11.11 -40.22
N LEU A 582 8.53 -10.37 -39.12
CA LEU A 582 7.58 -9.40 -38.58
C LEU A 582 8.33 -8.17 -38.07
N ARG A 583 7.76 -6.99 -38.21
CA ARG A 583 8.21 -5.75 -37.54
C ARG A 583 7.02 -4.95 -37.00
N HIS A 584 7.28 -4.03 -36.09
CA HIS A 584 6.31 -3.02 -35.69
C HIS A 584 6.43 -1.75 -36.54
N THR A 585 5.29 -1.12 -36.78
CA THR A 585 5.14 0.21 -37.37
C THR A 585 4.50 1.10 -36.32
N CYS A 586 5.30 1.96 -35.69
CA CYS A 586 4.89 2.80 -34.56
C CYS A 586 4.38 4.19 -34.99
N SER A 587 4.67 4.62 -36.21
CA SER A 587 4.07 5.80 -36.85
C SER A 587 4.20 5.70 -38.38
N ALA A 588 3.64 6.68 -39.10
CA ALA A 588 3.81 6.77 -40.56
C ALA A 588 5.27 6.91 -41.02
N THR A 589 6.17 7.32 -40.12
CA THR A 589 7.59 7.59 -40.42
C THR A 589 8.57 6.73 -39.64
N GLU A 590 8.10 5.94 -38.66
CA GLU A 590 8.95 5.14 -37.77
C GLU A 590 8.48 3.67 -37.74
N SER A 591 9.41 2.76 -38.04
CA SER A 591 9.21 1.31 -37.93
C SER A 591 10.43 0.67 -37.27
N SER A 592 10.20 -0.41 -36.54
CA SER A 592 11.27 -1.23 -36.00
C SER A 592 12.01 -1.99 -37.11
N GLY A 593 13.16 -2.59 -36.78
CA GLY A 593 13.72 -3.66 -37.59
C GLY A 593 12.80 -4.90 -37.63
N TYR A 594 13.04 -5.81 -38.57
CA TYR A 594 12.37 -7.12 -38.55
C TYR A 594 12.95 -8.01 -37.45
N ALA A 595 12.08 -8.74 -36.77
CA ALA A 595 12.45 -9.84 -35.89
C ALA A 595 13.21 -10.95 -36.67
N PRO A 596 13.95 -11.82 -35.97
CA PRO A 596 14.63 -12.97 -36.58
C PRO A 596 13.67 -13.82 -37.43
N ILE A 597 14.19 -14.37 -38.53
CA ILE A 597 13.41 -15.20 -39.45
C ILE A 597 12.98 -16.51 -38.78
N ALA A 598 11.72 -16.90 -38.99
CA ALA A 598 11.16 -18.14 -38.50
C ALA A 598 10.61 -18.98 -39.66
N THR A 599 10.60 -20.31 -39.50
CA THR A 599 10.18 -21.26 -40.54
C THR A 599 9.15 -22.26 -40.03
N PHE A 600 8.27 -22.73 -40.91
CA PHE A 600 7.29 -23.79 -40.62
C PHE A 600 6.92 -24.57 -41.88
N THR A 601 6.41 -25.80 -41.74
CA THR A 601 5.98 -26.65 -42.87
C THR A 601 4.54 -27.09 -42.69
N THR A 602 3.68 -26.76 -43.65
CA THR A 602 2.27 -27.19 -43.68
C THR A 602 2.16 -28.70 -43.89
N SER A 603 1.16 -29.36 -43.30
CA SER A 603 0.95 -30.80 -43.49
C SER A 603 -0.48 -31.24 -43.17
N CYS A 604 -1.00 -32.20 -43.93
CA CYS A 604 -2.26 -32.89 -43.65
C CYS A 604 -1.98 -34.12 -42.76
N ARG A 605 -2.48 -34.10 -41.51
CA ARG A 605 -2.08 -35.06 -40.47
C ARG A 605 -2.78 -36.41 -40.57
N THR A 606 -2.03 -37.50 -40.41
CA THR A 606 -2.56 -38.87 -40.33
C THR A 606 -3.26 -39.15 -38.98
N PRO A 607 -4.41 -39.83 -38.95
CA PRO A 607 -5.06 -40.26 -37.71
C PRO A 607 -4.19 -41.19 -36.84
N ILE A 608 -4.33 -41.04 -35.53
CA ILE A 608 -3.62 -41.78 -34.48
C ILE A 608 -4.61 -42.34 -33.44
N GLY A 609 -4.11 -43.08 -32.44
CA GLY A 609 -4.91 -43.50 -31.29
C GLY A 609 -6.05 -44.46 -31.63
N LEU A 610 -5.85 -45.36 -32.60
CA LEU A 610 -6.89 -46.27 -33.08
C LEU A 610 -7.38 -47.18 -31.94
N THR A 611 -8.70 -47.33 -31.77
CA THR A 611 -9.35 -48.17 -30.75
C THR A 611 -10.47 -49.00 -31.36
N ASN A 612 -10.67 -50.21 -30.82
CA ASN A 612 -11.83 -51.05 -31.14
C ASN A 612 -12.66 -51.17 -29.87
N ASN A 613 -13.91 -50.73 -29.92
CA ASN A 613 -14.83 -50.68 -28.81
C ASN A 613 -16.13 -51.38 -29.20
N ALA A 614 -16.92 -51.80 -28.20
CA ALA A 614 -18.28 -52.30 -28.39
C ALA A 614 -18.42 -53.36 -29.53
N ILE A 615 -17.52 -54.34 -29.55
CA ILE A 615 -17.53 -55.40 -30.56
C ILE A 615 -18.62 -56.42 -30.19
N THR A 616 -19.58 -56.64 -31.09
CA THR A 616 -20.65 -57.63 -30.96
C THR A 616 -20.54 -58.71 -32.04
N ALA A 617 -21.60 -59.51 -32.20
CA ALA A 617 -21.70 -60.49 -33.27
C ALA A 617 -21.76 -59.84 -34.66
N THR A 618 -22.35 -58.63 -34.79
CA THR A 618 -22.57 -57.99 -36.11
C THR A 618 -22.15 -56.52 -36.18
N ARG A 619 -21.53 -55.96 -35.13
CA ARG A 619 -21.10 -54.55 -35.09
C ARG A 619 -19.74 -54.38 -34.42
N ALA A 620 -19.07 -53.28 -34.73
CA ALA A 620 -17.91 -52.79 -33.99
C ALA A 620 -17.84 -51.27 -34.05
N THR A 621 -17.55 -50.63 -32.91
CA THR A 621 -17.33 -49.19 -32.83
C THR A 621 -15.83 -48.90 -32.84
N LEU A 622 -15.38 -48.23 -33.89
CA LEU A 622 -13.98 -47.90 -34.14
C LEU A 622 -13.71 -46.46 -33.72
N GLY A 623 -12.59 -46.19 -33.06
CA GLY A 623 -12.25 -44.83 -32.60
C GLY A 623 -10.84 -44.40 -33.00
N TRP A 624 -10.63 -43.09 -33.20
CA TRP A 624 -9.33 -42.48 -33.53
C TRP A 624 -9.27 -41.00 -33.12
N SER A 625 -8.10 -40.39 -33.27
CA SER A 625 -7.84 -38.96 -32.99
C SER A 625 -6.79 -38.37 -33.93
N LEU A 626 -6.59 -37.05 -33.87
CA LEU A 626 -5.49 -36.31 -34.48
C LEU A 626 -4.65 -35.63 -33.40
N SER A 627 -3.37 -35.39 -33.71
CA SER A 627 -2.44 -34.73 -32.78
C SER A 627 -2.73 -33.24 -32.55
N ALA A 628 -3.50 -32.59 -33.43
CA ALA A 628 -3.99 -31.23 -33.26
C ALA A 628 -5.19 -30.96 -34.19
N ALA A 629 -5.88 -29.84 -33.96
CA ALA A 629 -7.01 -29.42 -34.77
C ALA A 629 -6.63 -29.31 -36.27
N PRO A 630 -7.41 -29.93 -37.18
CA PRO A 630 -7.18 -29.84 -38.62
C PRO A 630 -7.82 -28.57 -39.21
N ASP A 631 -7.77 -28.42 -40.54
CA ASP A 631 -8.47 -27.36 -41.26
C ASP A 631 -9.99 -27.48 -41.08
N ILE A 632 -10.68 -26.34 -41.05
CA ILE A 632 -12.15 -26.33 -40.95
C ILE A 632 -12.71 -27.07 -42.17
N GLY A 633 -13.62 -28.02 -41.94
CA GLY A 633 -14.20 -28.85 -43.00
C GLY A 633 -13.41 -30.12 -43.32
N THR A 634 -12.34 -30.43 -42.58
CA THR A 634 -11.64 -31.73 -42.71
C THR A 634 -12.59 -32.90 -42.42
N ILE A 635 -12.58 -33.90 -43.30
CA ILE A 635 -13.34 -35.15 -43.15
C ILE A 635 -12.40 -36.35 -43.03
N TYR A 636 -12.94 -37.49 -42.60
CA TYR A 636 -12.22 -38.75 -42.52
C TYR A 636 -12.76 -39.76 -43.52
N GLU A 637 -11.87 -40.64 -43.98
CA GLU A 637 -12.20 -41.79 -44.80
C GLU A 637 -11.66 -43.06 -44.12
N LEU A 638 -12.58 -43.98 -43.82
CA LEU A 638 -12.31 -45.26 -43.18
C LEU A 638 -12.47 -46.39 -44.19
N ARG A 639 -11.56 -47.35 -44.17
CA ARG A 639 -11.69 -48.59 -44.95
C ARG A 639 -11.57 -49.82 -44.06
N TYR A 640 -12.34 -50.87 -44.36
CA TYR A 640 -12.32 -52.14 -43.62
C TYR A 640 -12.54 -53.35 -44.55
N ARG A 641 -12.06 -54.54 -44.15
CA ARG A 641 -12.31 -55.81 -44.84
C ARG A 641 -12.10 -57.02 -43.91
N PRO A 642 -12.67 -58.20 -44.21
CA PRO A 642 -12.25 -59.44 -43.57
C PRO A 642 -10.76 -59.70 -43.80
N VAL A 643 -10.04 -60.15 -42.77
CA VAL A 643 -8.61 -60.48 -42.90
C VAL A 643 -8.42 -61.55 -43.97
N GLY A 644 -7.51 -61.29 -44.92
CA GLY A 644 -7.23 -62.17 -46.06
C GLY A 644 -8.09 -61.90 -47.32
N SER A 645 -9.07 -61.00 -47.26
CA SER A 645 -9.79 -60.53 -48.46
C SER A 645 -8.96 -59.53 -49.27
N SER A 646 -9.10 -59.53 -50.60
CA SER A 646 -8.43 -58.56 -51.47
C SER A 646 -9.15 -57.21 -51.58
N GLY A 647 -10.49 -57.19 -51.43
CA GLY A 647 -11.31 -55.98 -51.58
C GLY A 647 -11.53 -55.22 -50.25
N TRP A 648 -11.29 -53.90 -50.25
CA TRP A 648 -11.63 -53.00 -49.15
C TRP A 648 -13.03 -52.41 -49.33
N SER A 649 -13.81 -52.37 -48.26
CA SER A 649 -15.02 -51.55 -48.17
C SER A 649 -14.66 -50.18 -47.60
N THR A 650 -15.17 -49.10 -48.18
CA THR A 650 -14.83 -47.73 -47.80
C THR A 650 -16.05 -46.98 -47.29
N VAL A 651 -15.85 -46.20 -46.24
CA VAL A 651 -16.78 -45.23 -45.67
C VAL A 651 -16.12 -43.85 -45.76
N SER A 652 -16.71 -42.96 -46.56
CA SER A 652 -16.22 -41.59 -46.77
C SER A 652 -17.10 -40.57 -46.04
N ASN A 653 -16.66 -39.31 -46.01
CA ASN A 653 -17.40 -38.17 -45.44
C ASN A 653 -17.71 -38.30 -43.95
N ILE A 654 -16.83 -38.96 -43.20
CA ILE A 654 -16.98 -39.04 -41.74
C ILE A 654 -16.60 -37.69 -41.16
N VAL A 655 -17.56 -36.99 -40.57
CA VAL A 655 -17.34 -35.69 -39.94
C VAL A 655 -16.97 -35.88 -38.48
N GLY A 656 -15.90 -35.21 -38.04
CA GLY A 656 -15.47 -35.24 -36.65
C GLY A 656 -14.51 -34.11 -36.34
N GLY A 657 -14.36 -33.80 -35.05
CA GLY A 657 -13.31 -32.90 -34.57
C GLY A 657 -11.93 -33.55 -34.67
N TYR A 658 -11.06 -33.31 -33.69
CA TYR A 658 -9.72 -33.90 -33.65
C TYR A 658 -9.53 -34.92 -32.52
N SER A 659 -10.47 -35.02 -31.57
CA SER A 659 -10.37 -35.91 -30.41
C SER A 659 -11.67 -36.70 -30.22
N GLY A 660 -11.55 -37.95 -29.78
CA GLY A 660 -12.68 -38.82 -29.44
C GLY A 660 -13.58 -39.20 -30.62
N ILE A 661 -13.03 -39.29 -31.83
CA ILE A 661 -13.81 -39.59 -33.03
C ILE A 661 -14.15 -41.08 -33.00
N ILE A 662 -15.43 -41.41 -33.21
CA ILE A 662 -15.91 -42.79 -33.26
C ILE A 662 -16.81 -43.02 -34.46
N TYR A 663 -16.76 -44.23 -35.02
CA TYR A 663 -17.65 -44.69 -36.09
C TYR A 663 -18.06 -46.15 -35.87
N THR A 664 -19.35 -46.45 -36.00
CA THR A 664 -19.86 -47.82 -35.78
C THR A 664 -20.13 -48.52 -37.09
N LEU A 665 -19.39 -49.59 -37.35
CA LEU A 665 -19.67 -50.54 -38.42
C LEU A 665 -20.80 -51.49 -37.99
N THR A 666 -21.74 -51.76 -38.90
CA THR A 666 -22.87 -52.67 -38.70
C THR A 666 -22.97 -53.68 -39.85
N GLY A 667 -23.74 -54.75 -39.66
CA GLY A 667 -23.94 -55.78 -40.70
C GLY A 667 -22.71 -56.66 -40.94
N LEU A 668 -21.81 -56.74 -39.96
CA LEU A 668 -20.62 -57.58 -40.02
C LEU A 668 -21.00 -59.06 -39.87
N ALA A 669 -20.24 -59.95 -40.50
CA ALA A 669 -20.42 -61.38 -40.35
C ALA A 669 -20.02 -61.84 -38.94
N ILE A 670 -20.76 -62.79 -38.37
CA ILE A 670 -20.51 -63.33 -37.02
C ILE A 670 -19.21 -64.16 -37.02
N ASN A 671 -18.44 -64.12 -35.93
CA ASN A 671 -17.21 -64.92 -35.75
C ASN A 671 -16.15 -64.66 -36.84
N THR A 672 -16.06 -63.42 -37.32
CA THR A 672 -15.19 -63.03 -38.44
C THR A 672 -14.17 -61.98 -38.00
N GLN A 673 -12.90 -62.18 -38.37
CA GLN A 673 -11.83 -61.21 -38.12
C GLN A 673 -11.78 -60.16 -39.23
N TYR A 674 -11.80 -58.88 -38.87
CA TYR A 674 -11.72 -57.73 -39.76
C TYR A 674 -10.44 -56.91 -39.50
N GLU A 675 -9.93 -56.27 -40.55
CA GLU A 675 -8.91 -55.22 -40.48
C GLU A 675 -9.42 -53.90 -41.01
N TRP A 676 -8.96 -52.79 -40.44
CA TRP A 676 -9.39 -51.43 -40.80
C TRP A 676 -8.27 -50.39 -40.69
N GLN A 677 -8.44 -49.30 -41.44
CA GLN A 677 -7.56 -48.13 -41.48
C GLN A 677 -8.38 -46.85 -41.70
N VAL A 678 -7.84 -45.70 -41.34
CA VAL A 678 -8.49 -44.40 -41.53
C VAL A 678 -7.47 -43.32 -41.94
N ARG A 679 -7.88 -42.37 -42.77
CA ARG A 679 -7.07 -41.20 -43.18
C ARG A 679 -7.87 -39.91 -43.06
N THR A 680 -7.16 -38.77 -43.04
CA THR A 680 -7.79 -37.45 -43.16
C THR A 680 -7.81 -36.98 -44.62
N VAL A 681 -8.85 -36.22 -44.93
CA VAL A 681 -8.99 -35.47 -46.18
C VAL A 681 -9.14 -34.00 -45.77
N CYS A 682 -8.01 -33.29 -45.72
CA CYS A 682 -7.96 -31.90 -45.29
C CYS A 682 -8.54 -30.95 -46.34
N THR A 683 -8.30 -31.24 -47.62
CA THR A 683 -8.98 -30.60 -48.77
C THR A 683 -9.14 -31.63 -49.90
N ALA A 684 -9.87 -31.29 -50.97
CA ALA A 684 -10.01 -32.17 -52.13
C ALA A 684 -8.67 -32.65 -52.72
N ASN A 685 -7.62 -31.82 -52.61
CA ASN A 685 -6.28 -32.11 -53.13
C ASN A 685 -5.23 -32.36 -52.03
N ALA A 686 -5.63 -32.44 -50.76
CA ALA A 686 -4.73 -32.69 -49.63
C ALA A 686 -5.29 -33.81 -48.75
N GLN A 687 -4.72 -35.00 -48.87
CA GLN A 687 -5.05 -36.19 -48.08
C GLN A 687 -3.81 -36.64 -47.32
N SER A 688 -4.01 -37.17 -46.11
CA SER A 688 -2.95 -37.89 -45.41
C SER A 688 -2.80 -39.31 -45.97
N ASP A 689 -1.68 -39.96 -45.62
CA ASP A 689 -1.60 -41.42 -45.70
C ASP A 689 -2.68 -42.08 -44.82
N TYR A 690 -2.97 -43.35 -45.08
CA TYR A 690 -3.76 -44.16 -44.15
C TYR A 690 -2.99 -44.43 -42.87
N SER A 691 -3.72 -44.48 -41.76
CA SER A 691 -3.20 -44.90 -40.48
C SER A 691 -2.62 -46.31 -40.53
N VAL A 692 -1.91 -46.68 -39.46
CA VAL A 692 -1.58 -48.08 -39.18
C VAL A 692 -2.83 -48.97 -39.20
N THR A 693 -2.68 -50.22 -39.63
CA THR A 693 -3.78 -51.21 -39.67
C THR A 693 -4.13 -51.68 -38.27
N LYS A 694 -5.42 -51.77 -37.95
CA LYS A 694 -5.91 -52.37 -36.70
C LYS A 694 -6.93 -53.47 -37.00
N GLN A 695 -6.99 -54.48 -36.13
CA GLN A 695 -7.84 -55.67 -36.31
C GLN A 695 -8.80 -55.88 -35.14
N PHE A 696 -9.97 -56.45 -35.42
CA PHE A 696 -10.95 -56.90 -34.42
C PHE A 696 -11.69 -58.15 -34.90
N THR A 697 -12.31 -58.90 -33.98
CA THR A 697 -13.07 -60.12 -34.31
C THR A 697 -14.49 -59.97 -33.77
N THR A 698 -15.50 -60.09 -34.64
CA THR A 698 -16.89 -60.16 -34.20
C THR A 698 -17.13 -61.49 -33.48
N VAL A 699 -17.81 -61.50 -32.33
CA VAL A 699 -18.04 -62.72 -31.54
C VAL A 699 -19.42 -62.68 -30.90
N CYS A 700 -20.10 -63.83 -30.82
CA CYS A 700 -21.29 -63.99 -30.00
C CYS A 700 -20.90 -64.12 -28.51
N ASN A 701 -20.81 -62.99 -27.82
CA ASN A 701 -20.34 -62.94 -26.43
C ASN A 701 -21.46 -63.30 -25.44
N ALA A 702 -21.17 -64.21 -24.50
CA ALA A 702 -21.99 -64.38 -23.30
C ALA A 702 -21.97 -63.09 -22.46
N PRO A 703 -22.98 -62.83 -21.61
CA PRO A 703 -22.90 -61.72 -20.67
C PRO A 703 -21.67 -61.90 -19.76
N PRO A 704 -20.89 -60.84 -19.51
CA PRO A 704 -19.73 -60.91 -18.64
C PRO A 704 -20.13 -61.29 -17.21
N THR A 705 -19.32 -62.14 -16.57
CA THR A 705 -19.60 -62.68 -15.22
C THR A 705 -19.72 -61.60 -14.16
N ASN A 706 -18.91 -60.54 -14.23
CA ASN A 706 -18.97 -59.38 -13.34
C ASN A 706 -20.21 -58.50 -13.57
N GLY A 707 -20.95 -58.74 -14.65
CA GLY A 707 -22.19 -58.06 -14.98
C GLY A 707 -23.43 -58.70 -14.38
N LEU A 708 -23.33 -59.92 -13.85
CA LEU A 708 -24.45 -60.70 -13.34
C LEU A 708 -24.72 -60.33 -11.88
N THR A 709 -25.94 -59.86 -11.58
CA THR A 709 -26.35 -59.50 -10.23
C THR A 709 -27.75 -59.99 -9.90
N VAL A 710 -28.00 -60.14 -8.61
CA VAL A 710 -29.31 -60.50 -8.06
C VAL A 710 -29.80 -59.35 -7.18
N ALA A 711 -31.06 -58.97 -7.32
CA ALA A 711 -31.71 -57.92 -6.54
C ALA A 711 -33.15 -58.30 -6.18
N LEU A 712 -33.75 -57.57 -5.24
CA LEU A 712 -35.17 -57.68 -4.86
C LEU A 712 -35.60 -59.13 -4.55
N VAL A 713 -34.80 -59.82 -3.74
CA VAL A 713 -35.08 -61.20 -3.32
C VAL A 713 -36.20 -61.19 -2.28
N SER A 714 -37.39 -61.65 -2.68
CA SER A 714 -38.53 -61.83 -1.79
C SER A 714 -38.67 -63.30 -1.37
N SER A 715 -39.77 -63.64 -0.69
CA SER A 715 -40.10 -65.03 -0.36
C SER A 715 -40.47 -65.88 -1.58
N THR A 716 -40.94 -65.28 -2.68
CA THR A 716 -41.44 -66.01 -3.87
C THR A 716 -40.93 -65.48 -5.21
N SER A 717 -40.11 -64.43 -5.21
CA SER A 717 -39.60 -63.82 -6.44
C SER A 717 -38.19 -63.25 -6.28
N VAL A 718 -37.51 -63.07 -7.40
CA VAL A 718 -36.19 -62.44 -7.48
C VAL A 718 -36.05 -61.67 -8.79
N GLN A 719 -35.25 -60.61 -8.77
CA GLN A 719 -34.81 -59.92 -9.98
C GLN A 719 -33.37 -60.32 -10.33
N LEU A 720 -33.18 -60.85 -11.53
CA LEU A 720 -31.88 -61.15 -12.12
C LEU A 720 -31.51 -60.04 -13.09
N ASN A 721 -30.30 -59.49 -12.98
CA ASN A 721 -29.81 -58.45 -13.87
C ASN A 721 -28.48 -58.87 -14.50
N TRP A 722 -28.27 -58.46 -15.75
CA TRP A 722 -27.00 -58.61 -16.46
C TRP A 722 -26.70 -57.34 -17.25
N ASN A 723 -25.42 -56.96 -17.32
CA ASN A 723 -24.93 -55.96 -18.25
C ASN A 723 -24.05 -56.63 -19.31
N GLY A 724 -23.95 -56.04 -20.50
CA GLY A 724 -23.13 -56.59 -21.58
C GLY A 724 -23.42 -55.87 -22.89
N VAL A 725 -22.39 -55.63 -23.71
CA VAL A 725 -22.58 -55.01 -25.02
C VAL A 725 -23.01 -56.08 -26.01
N ASN A 726 -24.21 -55.95 -26.55
CA ASN A 726 -24.82 -56.89 -27.47
C ASN A 726 -25.52 -56.15 -28.61
N ASP A 727 -25.91 -56.89 -29.64
CA ASP A 727 -26.76 -56.32 -30.69
C ASP A 727 -28.15 -55.97 -30.10
N PRO A 728 -28.75 -54.81 -30.41
CA PRO A 728 -30.12 -54.49 -30.01
C PRO A 728 -31.07 -55.60 -30.46
N GLY A 729 -31.98 -56.00 -29.57
CA GLY A 729 -32.90 -57.12 -29.82
C GLY A 729 -32.29 -58.51 -29.61
N THR A 730 -31.09 -58.62 -29.03
CA THR A 730 -30.51 -59.93 -28.66
C THR A 730 -31.39 -60.67 -27.66
N GLN A 731 -31.54 -61.97 -27.86
CA GLN A 731 -32.27 -62.86 -26.95
C GLN A 731 -31.33 -63.50 -25.91
N TYR A 732 -31.89 -63.80 -24.74
CA TYR A 732 -31.21 -64.43 -23.62
C TYR A 732 -32.01 -65.63 -23.12
N ASP A 733 -31.33 -66.77 -22.98
CA ASP A 733 -31.87 -67.94 -22.28
C ASP A 733 -31.37 -67.93 -20.85
N ILE A 734 -32.29 -68.02 -19.90
CA ILE A 734 -32.05 -68.03 -18.46
C ILE A 734 -32.57 -69.35 -17.90
N ARG A 735 -31.76 -70.06 -17.13
CA ARG A 735 -32.21 -71.26 -16.43
C ARG A 735 -31.91 -71.17 -14.94
N TYR A 736 -32.81 -71.69 -14.11
CA TYR A 736 -32.66 -71.69 -12.66
C TYR A 736 -33.17 -72.99 -12.03
N ARG A 737 -32.65 -73.34 -10.84
CA ARG A 737 -33.09 -74.52 -10.06
C ARG A 737 -32.72 -74.38 -8.56
N PRO A 738 -33.40 -75.08 -7.65
CA PRO A 738 -32.91 -75.23 -6.27
C PRO A 738 -31.53 -75.87 -6.25
N VAL A 739 -30.64 -75.38 -5.38
CA VAL A 739 -29.27 -75.93 -5.28
C VAL A 739 -29.34 -77.41 -4.91
N GLY A 740 -28.70 -78.26 -5.71
CA GLY A 740 -28.63 -79.71 -5.50
C GLY A 740 -29.63 -80.55 -6.30
N THR A 741 -30.55 -79.95 -7.07
CA THR A 741 -31.47 -80.69 -7.96
C THR A 741 -30.87 -80.90 -9.35
N ALA A 742 -31.29 -81.95 -10.08
CA ALA A 742 -30.79 -82.22 -11.43
C ALA A 742 -31.44 -81.31 -12.50
N ASP A 743 -32.75 -81.10 -12.39
CA ASP A 743 -33.56 -80.46 -13.44
C ASP A 743 -33.48 -78.93 -13.39
N TRP A 744 -33.30 -78.33 -14.57
CA TRP A 744 -33.28 -76.87 -14.77
C TRP A 744 -34.63 -76.38 -15.31
N LEU A 745 -35.17 -75.33 -14.72
CA LEU A 745 -36.32 -74.59 -15.27
C LEU A 745 -35.80 -73.55 -16.26
N LEU A 746 -36.27 -73.59 -17.50
CA LEU A 746 -35.86 -72.67 -18.57
C LEU A 746 -36.86 -71.52 -18.74
N ALA A 747 -36.32 -70.31 -18.89
CA ALA A 747 -37.02 -69.10 -19.26
C ALA A 747 -36.22 -68.37 -20.35
N SER A 748 -36.90 -67.59 -21.19
CA SER A 748 -36.23 -66.77 -22.21
C SER A 748 -36.77 -65.34 -22.19
N THR A 749 -35.91 -64.39 -22.55
CA THR A 749 -36.25 -62.96 -22.59
C THR A 749 -35.42 -62.25 -23.66
N THR A 750 -35.86 -61.07 -24.10
CA THR A 750 -35.19 -60.28 -25.12
C THR A 750 -34.74 -58.96 -24.52
N SER A 751 -33.50 -58.52 -24.79
CA SER A 751 -33.08 -57.18 -24.36
C SER A 751 -33.79 -56.11 -25.18
N VAL A 752 -34.41 -55.16 -24.48
CA VAL A 752 -34.99 -53.96 -25.10
C VAL A 752 -33.91 -52.96 -25.51
N THR A 753 -32.73 -53.03 -24.88
CA THR A 753 -31.57 -52.16 -25.10
C THR A 753 -30.36 -52.96 -25.57
N GLY A 754 -29.40 -52.36 -26.28
CA GLY A 754 -28.15 -53.03 -26.67
C GLY A 754 -27.15 -53.23 -25.52
N PHE A 755 -27.60 -53.12 -24.27
CA PHE A 755 -26.75 -53.15 -23.07
C PHE A 755 -27.38 -53.97 -21.95
N GLY A 756 -27.35 -55.30 -22.09
CA GLY A 756 -27.85 -56.23 -21.08
C GLY A 756 -29.37 -56.21 -20.88
N GLY A 757 -29.82 -56.62 -19.69
CA GLY A 757 -31.24 -56.75 -19.39
C GLY A 757 -31.56 -57.16 -17.95
N THR A 758 -32.85 -57.27 -17.68
CA THR A 758 -33.40 -57.74 -16.40
C THR A 758 -34.48 -58.79 -16.63
N TYR A 759 -34.60 -59.74 -15.72
CA TYR A 759 -35.63 -60.76 -15.72
C TYR A 759 -36.12 -61.05 -14.30
N ILE A 760 -37.44 -61.14 -14.14
CA ILE A 760 -38.07 -61.40 -12.84
C ILE A 760 -38.50 -62.87 -12.81
N VAL A 761 -37.92 -63.63 -11.89
CA VAL A 761 -38.37 -65.00 -11.61
C VAL A 761 -39.44 -64.95 -10.52
N ARG A 762 -40.58 -65.60 -10.75
CA ARG A 762 -41.74 -65.64 -9.85
C ARG A 762 -42.11 -67.09 -9.51
N GLY A 763 -42.88 -67.29 -8.45
CA GLY A 763 -43.35 -68.63 -8.04
C GLY A 763 -42.29 -69.48 -7.35
N LEU A 764 -41.28 -68.84 -6.75
CA LEU A 764 -40.26 -69.51 -5.96
C LEU A 764 -40.80 -69.91 -4.59
N THR A 765 -40.18 -70.91 -3.97
CA THR A 765 -40.52 -71.36 -2.61
C THR A 765 -39.67 -70.61 -1.59
N ASN A 766 -40.26 -70.17 -0.48
CA ASN A 766 -39.57 -69.43 0.57
C ASN A 766 -38.51 -70.28 1.31
N SER A 767 -37.42 -69.65 1.76
CA SER A 767 -36.29 -70.27 2.47
C SER A 767 -35.52 -71.33 1.67
N ILE A 768 -35.51 -71.21 0.34
CA ILE A 768 -34.77 -72.11 -0.57
C ILE A 768 -33.67 -71.33 -1.29
N THR A 769 -32.48 -71.92 -1.37
CA THR A 769 -31.37 -71.39 -2.17
C THR A 769 -31.47 -71.88 -3.61
N TYR A 770 -31.42 -70.96 -4.56
CA TYR A 770 -31.46 -71.22 -6.00
C TYR A 770 -30.13 -70.83 -6.66
N GLU A 771 -29.76 -71.58 -7.70
CA GLU A 771 -28.70 -71.22 -8.66
C GLU A 771 -29.32 -70.91 -10.03
N TRP A 772 -28.66 -70.03 -10.80
CA TRP A 772 -29.12 -69.62 -12.12
C TRP A 772 -27.96 -69.43 -13.11
N GLN A 773 -28.26 -69.60 -14.39
CA GLN A 773 -27.32 -69.43 -15.49
C GLN A 773 -27.98 -68.68 -16.64
N ILE A 774 -27.18 -67.96 -17.42
CA ILE A 774 -27.61 -67.18 -18.58
C ILE A 774 -26.69 -67.41 -19.78
N ARG A 775 -27.24 -67.39 -20.99
CA ARG A 775 -26.48 -67.30 -22.24
C ARG A 775 -27.11 -66.31 -23.22
N THR A 776 -26.29 -65.72 -24.06
CA THR A 776 -26.67 -64.91 -25.22
C THR A 776 -27.03 -65.79 -26.42
N VAL A 777 -28.11 -65.45 -27.11
CA VAL A 777 -28.59 -66.05 -28.36
C VAL A 777 -28.44 -65.01 -29.49
N CYS A 778 -27.33 -65.08 -30.25
CA CYS A 778 -27.06 -64.11 -31.31
C CYS A 778 -27.71 -64.48 -32.65
N SER A 779 -27.90 -65.77 -32.91
CA SER A 779 -28.75 -66.32 -33.96
C SER A 779 -29.25 -67.72 -33.56
N PRO A 780 -30.22 -68.33 -34.27
CA PRO A 780 -30.67 -69.69 -33.98
C PRO A 780 -29.56 -70.75 -33.97
N THR A 781 -28.43 -70.48 -34.66
CA THR A 781 -27.28 -71.38 -34.78
C THR A 781 -26.03 -70.88 -34.06
N ASN A 782 -26.00 -69.63 -33.59
CA ASN A 782 -24.87 -69.05 -32.86
C ASN A 782 -25.30 -68.68 -31.45
N LEU A 783 -24.97 -69.56 -30.52
CA LEU A 783 -25.26 -69.43 -29.09
C LEU A 783 -23.94 -69.29 -28.33
N SER A 784 -23.93 -68.44 -27.33
CA SER A 784 -22.84 -68.45 -26.34
C SER A 784 -23.02 -69.59 -25.33
N THR A 785 -21.96 -69.87 -24.56
CA THR A 785 -22.03 -70.83 -23.45
C THR A 785 -22.88 -70.27 -22.30
N PHE A 786 -23.47 -71.17 -21.49
CA PHE A 786 -24.12 -70.76 -20.24
C PHE A 786 -23.07 -70.32 -19.21
N ILE A 787 -23.30 -69.15 -18.62
CA ILE A 787 -22.49 -68.58 -17.55
C ILE A 787 -23.32 -68.52 -16.27
N ALA A 788 -22.73 -68.94 -15.15
CA ALA A 788 -23.40 -68.93 -13.85
C ALA A 788 -23.41 -67.53 -13.23
N GLY A 789 -24.57 -67.13 -12.71
CA GLY A 789 -24.72 -65.94 -11.90
C GLY A 789 -24.64 -66.25 -10.39
N PRO A 790 -24.68 -65.22 -9.52
CA PRO A 790 -24.68 -65.41 -8.07
C PRO A 790 -25.91 -66.19 -7.61
N SER A 791 -25.72 -67.19 -6.74
CA SER A 791 -26.84 -67.88 -6.06
C SER A 791 -27.56 -66.95 -5.08
N PHE A 792 -28.84 -67.20 -4.81
CA PHE A 792 -29.64 -66.40 -3.88
C PHE A 792 -30.57 -67.28 -3.05
N THR A 793 -30.97 -66.81 -1.86
CA THR A 793 -31.90 -67.53 -0.97
C THR A 793 -33.16 -66.69 -0.77
N THR A 794 -34.32 -67.26 -1.12
CA THR A 794 -35.62 -66.60 -0.93
C THR A 794 -35.92 -66.40 0.56
N LYS A 795 -36.35 -65.19 0.93
CA LYS A 795 -36.72 -64.85 2.31
C LYS A 795 -37.63 -63.63 2.30
N CYS A 796 -38.62 -63.60 3.20
CA CYS A 796 -39.32 -62.35 3.51
C CYS A 796 -38.42 -61.46 4.37
N GLN A 797 -37.93 -60.35 3.81
CA GLN A 797 -36.92 -59.48 4.43
C GLN A 797 -37.53 -58.18 4.93
N LEU A 798 -36.95 -57.66 6.02
CA LEU A 798 -37.23 -56.31 6.49
C LEU A 798 -36.37 -55.30 5.71
N PRO A 799 -36.91 -54.15 5.27
CA PRO A 799 -36.15 -53.12 4.56
C PRO A 799 -35.00 -52.51 5.35
N SER A 800 -33.85 -52.42 4.68
CA SER A 800 -32.66 -51.68 5.08
C SER A 800 -32.67 -50.23 4.55
N TYR A 801 -31.76 -49.40 5.05
CA TYR A 801 -31.56 -47.99 4.63
C TYR A 801 -32.79 -47.10 4.73
N GLN A 802 -33.29 -46.97 5.95
CA GLN A 802 -34.43 -46.11 6.28
C GLN A 802 -33.97 -44.66 6.40
N SER A 803 -34.66 -43.74 5.75
CA SER A 803 -34.37 -42.31 5.78
C SER A 803 -35.65 -41.49 5.88
N ALA A 804 -35.57 -40.35 6.56
CA ALA A 804 -36.64 -39.38 6.70
C ALA A 804 -36.12 -38.01 6.25
N ASN A 805 -36.87 -37.34 5.37
CA ASN A 805 -36.63 -35.96 4.98
C ASN A 805 -37.73 -35.07 5.58
N PRO A 806 -37.51 -34.51 6.79
CA PRO A 806 -38.50 -33.70 7.47
C PRO A 806 -38.61 -32.30 6.88
N LEU A 807 -39.84 -31.83 6.74
CA LEU A 807 -40.24 -30.46 6.46
C LEU A 807 -40.91 -29.87 7.71
N VAL A 808 -41.50 -28.69 7.61
CA VAL A 808 -42.10 -28.01 8.78
C VAL A 808 -43.29 -28.78 9.32
N THR A 809 -44.19 -29.28 8.46
CA THR A 809 -45.43 -29.98 8.87
C THR A 809 -45.64 -31.31 8.17
N SER A 810 -44.61 -31.84 7.52
CA SER A 810 -44.65 -33.10 6.82
C SER A 810 -43.27 -33.74 6.80
N ALA A 811 -43.19 -35.03 6.47
CA ALA A 811 -41.93 -35.72 6.26
C ALA A 811 -42.09 -36.75 5.14
N SER A 812 -41.08 -36.85 4.28
CA SER A 812 -40.99 -37.92 3.29
C SER A 812 -40.10 -39.04 3.82
N LEU A 813 -40.68 -40.21 4.00
CA LEU A 813 -39.99 -41.42 4.46
C LEU A 813 -39.62 -42.28 3.26
N SER A 814 -38.43 -42.86 3.29
CA SER A 814 -37.94 -43.75 2.23
C SER A 814 -37.13 -44.92 2.81
N TRP A 815 -37.16 -46.06 2.12
CA TRP A 815 -36.43 -47.27 2.47
C TRP A 815 -36.02 -48.04 1.22
N GLN A 816 -35.10 -48.99 1.35
CA GLN A 816 -34.75 -49.88 0.24
C GLN A 816 -35.88 -50.88 -0.04
N SER A 817 -36.27 -51.06 -1.30
CA SER A 817 -37.21 -52.11 -1.67
C SER A 817 -36.59 -53.51 -1.48
N VAL A 818 -37.36 -54.42 -0.88
CA VAL A 818 -36.94 -55.81 -0.58
C VAL A 818 -37.56 -56.84 -1.53
N GLY A 819 -38.47 -56.43 -2.41
CA GLY A 819 -39.14 -57.32 -3.34
C GLY A 819 -39.99 -56.55 -4.35
N ILE A 820 -40.38 -57.22 -5.42
CA ILE A 820 -41.19 -56.61 -6.49
C ILE A 820 -42.69 -56.68 -6.16
N ASP A 821 -43.11 -57.69 -5.37
CA ASP A 821 -44.52 -57.97 -5.06
C ASP A 821 -44.78 -57.92 -3.55
N VAL A 822 -44.15 -56.95 -2.87
CA VAL A 822 -44.28 -56.76 -1.43
C VAL A 822 -45.01 -55.45 -1.12
N THR A 823 -45.73 -55.40 0.00
CA THR A 823 -46.30 -54.17 0.55
C THR A 823 -45.74 -53.91 1.94
N TYR A 824 -45.92 -52.68 2.44
CA TYR A 824 -45.37 -52.25 3.72
C TYR A 824 -46.46 -51.67 4.62
N ASP A 825 -46.30 -51.83 5.93
CA ASP A 825 -46.97 -50.99 6.92
C ASP A 825 -45.95 -50.00 7.47
N VAL A 826 -46.29 -48.72 7.50
CA VAL A 826 -45.47 -47.66 8.13
C VAL A 826 -46.25 -47.08 9.29
N ARG A 827 -45.69 -47.09 10.49
CA ARG A 827 -46.32 -46.45 11.66
C ARG A 827 -45.44 -45.35 12.23
N TYR A 828 -46.05 -44.27 12.73
CA TYR A 828 -45.37 -43.12 13.30
C TYR A 828 -46.12 -42.55 14.52
N ARG A 829 -45.40 -41.86 15.41
CA ARG A 829 -45.95 -41.18 16.59
C ARG A 829 -45.04 -40.04 17.05
N VAL A 830 -45.55 -39.12 17.85
CA VAL A 830 -44.70 -38.14 18.56
C VAL A 830 -43.79 -38.90 19.53
N ALA A 831 -42.49 -38.57 19.53
CA ALA A 831 -41.49 -39.27 20.33
C ALA A 831 -41.88 -39.29 21.82
N GLY A 832 -41.76 -40.45 22.46
CA GLY A 832 -42.15 -40.66 23.86
C GLY A 832 -43.64 -40.87 24.13
N THR A 833 -44.53 -40.80 23.12
CA THR A 833 -45.96 -41.14 23.29
C THR A 833 -46.20 -42.65 23.07
N THR A 834 -47.37 -43.17 23.45
CA THR A 834 -47.68 -44.61 23.32
C THR A 834 -48.46 -44.98 22.06
N ASN A 835 -49.27 -44.05 21.52
CA ASN A 835 -50.22 -44.33 20.43
C ASN A 835 -49.57 -44.12 19.06
N TRP A 836 -49.68 -45.13 18.19
CA TRP A 836 -49.13 -45.11 16.82
C TRP A 836 -50.22 -44.81 15.78
N SER A 837 -49.92 -43.91 14.85
CA SER A 837 -50.66 -43.74 13.59
C SER A 837 -50.05 -44.66 12.53
N THR A 838 -50.87 -45.33 11.71
CA THR A 838 -50.38 -46.33 10.73
C THR A 838 -50.86 -46.01 9.32
N LEU A 839 -49.94 -46.05 8.37
CA LEU A 839 -50.16 -46.05 6.93
C LEU A 839 -50.03 -47.49 6.43
N SER A 840 -51.13 -48.06 5.93
CA SER A 840 -51.17 -49.43 5.40
C SER A 840 -52.32 -49.58 4.40
N PRO A 841 -52.14 -50.29 3.27
CA PRO A 841 -50.86 -50.81 2.76
C PRO A 841 -50.11 -49.73 1.97
N VAL A 842 -48.78 -49.67 2.14
CA VAL A 842 -47.88 -48.86 1.30
C VAL A 842 -47.28 -49.76 0.22
N THR A 843 -47.49 -49.42 -1.05
CA THR A 843 -47.03 -50.22 -2.21
C THR A 843 -45.70 -49.76 -2.80
N SER A 844 -45.22 -48.58 -2.41
CA SER A 844 -43.93 -48.00 -2.80
C SER A 844 -42.88 -48.16 -1.71
N SER A 845 -41.61 -47.97 -2.05
CA SER A 845 -40.49 -47.92 -1.08
C SER A 845 -40.34 -46.54 -0.41
N SER A 846 -41.43 -45.79 -0.33
CA SER A 846 -41.52 -44.47 0.29
C SER A 846 -42.96 -44.17 0.70
N ALA A 847 -43.11 -43.30 1.70
CA ALA A 847 -44.39 -42.78 2.16
C ALA A 847 -44.25 -41.33 2.62
N ASN A 848 -45.24 -40.49 2.31
CA ASN A 848 -45.29 -39.12 2.81
C ASN A 848 -46.24 -39.05 4.00
N ILE A 849 -45.77 -38.46 5.10
CA ILE A 849 -46.59 -38.15 6.27
C ILE A 849 -46.87 -36.64 6.26
N ILE A 850 -48.13 -36.26 6.40
CA ILE A 850 -48.59 -34.86 6.44
C ILE A 850 -49.30 -34.56 7.77
N GLY A 851 -49.49 -33.27 8.07
CA GLY A 851 -50.20 -32.83 9.28
C GLY A 851 -49.39 -32.99 10.57
N LEU A 852 -48.06 -33.00 10.46
CA LEU A 852 -47.16 -33.05 11.60
C LEU A 852 -47.03 -31.66 12.25
N THR A 853 -46.88 -31.62 13.57
CA THR A 853 -46.49 -30.41 14.32
C THR A 853 -45.04 -30.03 14.02
N GLY A 854 -44.77 -28.74 13.84
CA GLY A 854 -43.41 -28.22 13.63
C GLY A 854 -42.51 -28.37 14.86
N ASN A 855 -41.19 -28.36 14.65
CA ASN A 855 -40.17 -28.51 15.70
C ASN A 855 -40.42 -29.69 16.68
N THR A 856 -41.00 -30.79 16.20
CA THR A 856 -41.44 -31.91 17.02
C THR A 856 -40.74 -33.18 16.56
N SER A 857 -40.18 -33.93 17.51
CA SER A 857 -39.56 -35.23 17.23
C SER A 857 -40.62 -36.32 17.09
N TYR A 858 -40.48 -37.14 16.05
CA TYR A 858 -41.32 -38.30 15.75
C TYR A 858 -40.49 -39.58 15.73
N GLU A 859 -41.10 -40.65 16.22
CA GLU A 859 -40.63 -42.03 16.09
C GLU A 859 -41.42 -42.69 14.96
N TRP A 860 -40.76 -43.52 14.15
CA TRP A 860 -41.40 -44.30 13.09
C TRP A 860 -40.78 -45.68 12.93
N GLN A 861 -41.58 -46.63 12.45
CA GLN A 861 -41.19 -48.02 12.19
C GLN A 861 -41.92 -48.50 10.93
N LEU A 862 -41.38 -49.53 10.30
CA LEU A 862 -42.04 -50.18 9.17
C LEU A 862 -41.88 -51.70 9.23
N ARG A 863 -42.76 -52.43 8.55
CA ARG A 863 -42.65 -53.87 8.30
C ARG A 863 -43.10 -54.21 6.88
N THR A 864 -42.65 -55.36 6.39
CA THR A 864 -42.99 -55.89 5.06
C THR A 864 -44.00 -57.02 5.15
N HIS A 865 -44.97 -56.99 4.23
CA HIS A 865 -45.88 -58.08 3.87
C HIS A 865 -45.43 -58.69 2.54
N CYS A 866 -45.12 -59.98 2.56
CA CYS A 866 -44.73 -60.72 1.37
C CYS A 866 -45.94 -61.42 0.72
N SER A 867 -45.81 -61.73 -0.57
CA SER A 867 -46.91 -62.25 -1.40
C SER A 867 -47.40 -63.66 -1.03
N ASP A 868 -46.61 -64.42 -0.27
CA ASP A 868 -46.98 -65.71 0.33
C ASP A 868 -47.72 -65.59 1.67
N GLY A 869 -48.07 -64.37 2.08
CA GLY A 869 -48.78 -64.09 3.34
C GLY A 869 -47.88 -63.99 4.57
N ILE A 870 -46.55 -64.12 4.41
CA ILE A 870 -45.60 -63.93 5.50
C ILE A 870 -45.44 -62.44 5.79
N VAL A 871 -45.50 -62.07 7.06
CA VAL A 871 -45.32 -60.70 7.55
C VAL A 871 -44.13 -60.65 8.49
N THR A 872 -43.26 -59.66 8.30
CA THR A 872 -42.11 -59.40 9.18
C THR A 872 -42.53 -58.68 10.46
N ASP A 873 -41.72 -58.77 11.52
CA ASP A 873 -41.84 -57.87 12.68
C ASP A 873 -41.56 -56.41 12.26
N PHE A 874 -42.05 -55.44 13.05
CA PHE A 874 -41.68 -54.03 12.85
C PHE A 874 -40.19 -53.82 13.06
N SER A 875 -39.61 -52.93 12.24
CA SER A 875 -38.22 -52.50 12.35
C SER A 875 -37.90 -51.90 13.71
N ALA A 876 -36.61 -51.75 14.01
CA ALA A 876 -36.18 -50.88 15.10
C ALA A 876 -36.76 -49.46 14.92
N VAL A 877 -36.96 -48.75 16.03
CA VAL A 877 -37.48 -47.38 16.02
C VAL A 877 -36.47 -46.45 15.37
N SER A 878 -36.91 -45.73 14.34
CA SER A 878 -36.18 -44.64 13.69
C SER A 878 -36.79 -43.31 14.11
N THR A 879 -35.99 -42.24 14.18
CA THR A 879 -36.46 -40.91 14.62
C THR A 879 -36.18 -39.82 13.59
N PHE A 880 -37.07 -38.84 13.50
CA PHE A 880 -36.82 -37.57 12.78
C PHE A 880 -37.45 -36.41 13.54
N THR A 881 -36.98 -35.18 13.31
CA THR A 881 -37.56 -33.98 13.91
C THR A 881 -38.02 -33.04 12.79
N THR A 882 -39.27 -32.58 12.84
CA THR A 882 -39.78 -31.58 11.89
C THR A 882 -39.06 -30.25 12.07
N SER A 883 -38.92 -29.50 10.98
CA SER A 883 -38.22 -28.21 11.02
C SER A 883 -38.99 -27.16 11.82
N LEU A 884 -38.27 -26.18 12.37
CA LEU A 884 -38.86 -25.03 13.07
C LEU A 884 -39.68 -24.15 12.10
N CYS A 885 -40.80 -23.63 12.59
CA CYS A 885 -41.55 -22.60 11.89
C CYS A 885 -40.82 -21.24 11.99
N SER A 886 -39.92 -20.94 11.03
CA SER A 886 -39.12 -19.71 11.02
C SER A 886 -39.47 -18.78 9.85
N ALA A 887 -39.14 -17.49 10.00
CA ALA A 887 -39.32 -16.51 8.93
C ALA A 887 -38.38 -16.81 7.74
N PRO A 888 -38.75 -16.41 6.51
CA PRO A 888 -37.87 -16.49 5.35
C PRO A 888 -36.59 -15.66 5.51
N VAL A 889 -35.55 -16.05 4.80
CA VAL A 889 -34.22 -15.42 4.81
C VAL A 889 -33.85 -14.86 3.42
N SER A 890 -32.68 -14.20 3.33
CA SER A 890 -32.16 -13.62 2.08
C SER A 890 -33.13 -12.64 1.43
N LEU A 891 -33.71 -11.76 2.25
CA LEU A 891 -34.71 -10.79 1.83
C LEU A 891 -34.08 -9.69 0.98
N GLN A 892 -34.57 -9.50 -0.24
CA GLN A 892 -34.07 -8.49 -1.16
C GLN A 892 -35.20 -7.78 -1.89
N THR A 893 -35.04 -6.48 -2.12
CA THR A 893 -35.91 -5.71 -3.01
C THR A 893 -35.18 -5.43 -4.33
N THR A 894 -35.78 -5.83 -5.44
CA THR A 894 -35.26 -5.62 -6.81
C THR A 894 -36.29 -4.86 -7.64
N ALA A 895 -35.93 -4.50 -8.89
CA ALA A 895 -36.82 -3.84 -9.85
C ALA A 895 -37.57 -2.62 -9.28
N ILE A 896 -36.87 -1.79 -8.48
CA ILE A 896 -37.45 -0.61 -7.84
C ILE A 896 -37.66 0.48 -8.90
N ALA A 897 -38.92 0.82 -9.17
CA ALA A 897 -39.33 1.86 -10.08
C ALA A 897 -39.93 3.06 -9.33
N ILE A 898 -40.48 4.01 -10.08
CA ILE A 898 -41.18 5.18 -9.53
C ILE A 898 -42.40 4.83 -8.67
N ASN A 899 -43.09 3.70 -8.95
CA ASN A 899 -44.33 3.32 -8.27
C ASN A 899 -44.47 1.80 -8.05
N SER A 900 -43.38 1.05 -8.17
CA SER A 900 -43.38 -0.40 -7.99
C SER A 900 -42.03 -0.91 -7.48
N ALA A 901 -42.02 -2.10 -6.92
CA ALA A 901 -40.82 -2.82 -6.49
C ALA A 901 -41.11 -4.32 -6.43
N GLN A 902 -40.08 -5.17 -6.54
CA GLN A 902 -40.21 -6.62 -6.40
C GLN A 902 -39.56 -7.09 -5.10
N LEU A 903 -40.32 -7.83 -4.29
CA LEU A 903 -39.85 -8.48 -3.07
C LEU A 903 -39.38 -9.89 -3.39
N ASN A 904 -38.24 -10.30 -2.84
CA ASN A 904 -37.65 -11.62 -3.06
C ASN A 904 -37.22 -12.22 -1.71
N TRP A 905 -37.46 -13.52 -1.52
CA TRP A 905 -37.09 -14.24 -0.31
C TRP A 905 -36.76 -15.71 -0.58
N PHE A 906 -36.12 -16.36 0.39
CA PHE A 906 -35.74 -17.77 0.34
C PHE A 906 -36.15 -18.52 1.61
N PHE A 907 -36.60 -19.77 1.48
CA PHE A 907 -36.95 -20.64 2.61
C PHE A 907 -36.67 -22.12 2.31
N SER A 908 -35.65 -22.70 2.96
CA SER A 908 -35.10 -24.03 2.66
C SER A 908 -36.04 -25.20 2.89
N TYR A 909 -37.04 -25.06 3.75
CA TYR A 909 -37.91 -26.14 4.20
C TYR A 909 -39.34 -26.00 3.67
N ALA A 910 -39.50 -25.25 2.56
CA ALA A 910 -40.78 -25.06 1.92
C ALA A 910 -41.30 -26.36 1.31
N ASN A 911 -42.61 -26.58 1.44
CA ASN A 911 -43.36 -27.57 0.68
C ASN A 911 -44.44 -26.87 -0.16
N THR A 912 -45.17 -27.64 -0.98
CA THR A 912 -46.25 -27.10 -1.84
C THR A 912 -47.41 -26.46 -1.08
N GLU A 913 -47.55 -26.76 0.21
CA GLU A 913 -48.57 -26.22 1.11
C GLU A 913 -48.05 -25.01 1.92
N THR A 914 -46.75 -24.75 1.93
CA THR A 914 -46.16 -23.61 2.65
C THR A 914 -46.67 -22.32 2.02
N ARG A 915 -47.20 -21.43 2.86
CA ARG A 915 -47.66 -20.10 2.47
C ARG A 915 -46.85 -19.04 3.19
N TYR A 916 -46.75 -17.86 2.59
CA TYR A 916 -46.13 -16.71 3.22
C TYR A 916 -47.09 -15.53 3.25
N GLU A 917 -46.83 -14.66 4.20
CA GLU A 917 -47.50 -13.38 4.32
C GLU A 917 -46.45 -12.29 4.45
N ALA A 918 -46.47 -11.34 3.51
CA ALA A 918 -45.61 -10.16 3.56
C ALA A 918 -46.45 -8.94 3.94
N ARG A 919 -45.83 -7.97 4.59
CA ARG A 919 -46.44 -6.67 4.86
C ARG A 919 -45.48 -5.55 4.51
N TYR A 920 -46.01 -4.43 4.02
CA TYR A 920 -45.21 -3.26 3.64
C TYR A 920 -45.90 -1.95 4.03
N ARG A 921 -45.11 -0.92 4.35
CA ARG A 921 -45.60 0.42 4.66
C ARG A 921 -44.56 1.48 4.36
N VAL A 922 -44.99 2.75 4.30
CA VAL A 922 -44.06 3.89 4.33
C VAL A 922 -43.38 3.89 5.71
N VAL A 923 -42.05 4.04 5.73
CA VAL A 923 -41.27 4.06 6.98
C VAL A 923 -41.82 5.15 7.91
N GLY A 924 -42.12 4.77 9.14
CA GLY A 924 -42.73 5.65 10.15
C GLY A 924 -44.26 5.71 10.15
N SER A 925 -44.94 5.09 9.19
CA SER A 925 -46.41 4.92 9.23
C SER A 925 -46.81 3.87 10.26
N ALA A 926 -47.96 4.04 10.93
CA ALA A 926 -48.52 3.02 11.83
C ALA A 926 -49.15 1.85 11.05
N ASN A 927 -49.68 2.10 9.86
CA ASN A 927 -50.51 1.13 9.12
C ASN A 927 -49.69 0.31 8.12
N TRP A 928 -49.81 -1.02 8.20
CA TRP A 928 -49.21 -1.97 7.28
C TRP A 928 -50.19 -2.41 6.20
N ASN A 929 -49.74 -2.45 4.95
CA ASN A 929 -50.43 -3.11 3.84
C ASN A 929 -50.01 -4.58 3.81
N LEU A 930 -50.97 -5.49 3.64
CA LEU A 930 -50.76 -6.93 3.73
C LEU A 930 -50.80 -7.60 2.34
N LEU A 931 -49.89 -8.53 2.12
CA LEU A 931 -49.85 -9.45 1.00
C LEU A 931 -49.94 -10.87 1.56
N SER A 932 -51.04 -11.56 1.30
CA SER A 932 -51.28 -12.91 1.82
C SER A 932 -51.22 -13.96 0.71
N ASN A 933 -51.16 -15.23 1.09
CA ASN A 933 -51.18 -16.40 0.20
C ASN A 933 -50.02 -16.43 -0.81
N LEU A 934 -48.86 -15.91 -0.41
CA LEU A 934 -47.65 -15.95 -1.21
C LEU A 934 -47.07 -17.38 -1.22
N THR A 935 -46.42 -17.76 -2.31
CA THR A 935 -45.83 -19.09 -2.51
C THR A 935 -44.37 -18.99 -2.94
N SER A 936 -43.66 -20.11 -2.91
CA SER A 936 -42.28 -20.23 -3.38
C SER A 936 -42.16 -21.42 -4.32
N ILE A 937 -41.30 -21.29 -5.34
CA ILE A 937 -40.94 -22.38 -6.25
C ILE A 937 -39.46 -22.70 -5.99
N ASN A 938 -39.13 -23.97 -5.78
CA ASN A 938 -37.77 -24.41 -5.46
C ASN A 938 -37.13 -23.58 -4.33
N ASN A 939 -37.87 -23.40 -3.23
CA ASN A 939 -37.47 -22.63 -2.05
C ASN A 939 -37.31 -21.11 -2.24
N SER A 940 -37.53 -20.57 -3.43
CA SER A 940 -37.44 -19.13 -3.73
C SER A 940 -38.81 -18.53 -3.99
N GLY A 941 -39.13 -17.41 -3.33
CA GLY A 941 -40.40 -16.71 -3.49
C GLY A 941 -40.21 -15.26 -3.96
N THR A 942 -41.18 -14.77 -4.73
CA THR A 942 -41.19 -13.40 -5.27
C THR A 942 -42.60 -12.80 -5.20
N ALA A 943 -42.71 -11.50 -4.89
CA ALA A 943 -43.97 -10.76 -4.92
C ALA A 943 -43.78 -9.33 -5.45
N SER A 944 -44.67 -8.87 -6.33
CA SER A 944 -44.59 -7.52 -6.88
C SER A 944 -45.47 -6.54 -6.10
N LEU A 945 -44.88 -5.42 -5.69
CA LEU A 945 -45.57 -4.25 -5.18
C LEU A 945 -45.84 -3.28 -6.34
N THR A 946 -47.08 -2.83 -6.48
CA THR A 946 -47.50 -1.82 -7.46
C THR A 946 -48.21 -0.66 -6.75
N THR A 947 -48.43 0.45 -7.45
CA THR A 947 -49.15 1.63 -6.94
C THR A 947 -48.48 2.33 -5.75
N LEU A 948 -47.17 2.17 -5.58
CA LEU A 948 -46.39 2.85 -4.55
C LEU A 948 -46.26 4.35 -4.86
N LEU A 949 -46.25 5.18 -3.81
CA LEU A 949 -45.87 6.59 -3.93
C LEU A 949 -44.42 6.72 -4.37
N ALA A 950 -44.14 7.68 -5.25
CA ALA A 950 -42.79 7.99 -5.72
C ALA A 950 -41.94 8.70 -4.66
N ASN A 951 -40.61 8.60 -4.77
CA ASN A 951 -39.63 9.13 -3.81
C ASN A 951 -39.93 8.82 -2.33
N THR A 952 -40.51 7.67 -2.05
CA THR A 952 -41.03 7.34 -0.72
C THR A 952 -40.26 6.15 -0.18
N LEU A 953 -39.76 6.27 1.06
CA LEU A 953 -39.07 5.20 1.75
C LEU A 953 -40.10 4.21 2.32
N TYR A 954 -40.06 2.97 1.88
CA TYR A 954 -40.87 1.87 2.36
C TYR A 954 -40.04 0.89 3.19
N GLU A 955 -40.70 0.21 4.11
CA GLU A 955 -40.21 -1.01 4.75
C GLU A 955 -41.17 -2.16 4.48
N TRP A 956 -40.62 -3.37 4.36
CA TRP A 956 -41.40 -4.59 4.28
C TRP A 956 -40.83 -5.69 5.18
N GLN A 957 -41.69 -6.61 5.58
CA GLN A 957 -41.40 -7.78 6.39
C GLN A 957 -42.18 -8.98 5.84
N ILE A 958 -41.72 -10.19 6.13
CA ILE A 958 -42.39 -11.42 5.70
C ILE A 958 -42.33 -12.49 6.79
N ARG A 959 -43.39 -13.30 6.90
CA ARG A 959 -43.44 -14.47 7.77
C ARG A 959 -43.92 -15.71 7.02
N THR A 960 -43.57 -16.86 7.55
CA THR A 960 -44.03 -18.17 7.05
C THR A 960 -45.30 -18.56 7.79
N LEU A 961 -46.32 -18.98 7.06
CA LEU A 961 -47.54 -19.59 7.58
C LEU A 961 -47.36 -21.11 7.50
N CYS A 962 -47.00 -21.72 8.61
CA CYS A 962 -46.56 -23.12 8.68
C CYS A 962 -47.75 -24.09 8.77
N SER A 963 -48.85 -23.67 9.39
CA SER A 963 -50.13 -24.39 9.40
C SER A 963 -51.30 -23.39 9.47
N LEU A 964 -52.54 -23.89 9.54
CA LEU A 964 -53.73 -23.06 9.78
C LEU A 964 -53.68 -22.30 11.13
N THR A 965 -52.86 -22.77 12.09
CA THR A 965 -52.82 -22.23 13.46
C THR A 965 -51.42 -21.78 13.90
N GLU A 966 -50.39 -22.02 13.11
CA GLU A 966 -48.99 -21.73 13.44
C GLU A 966 -48.35 -20.87 12.35
N SER A 967 -47.79 -19.72 12.74
CA SER A 967 -47.00 -18.84 11.88
C SER A 967 -45.72 -18.41 12.58
N SER A 968 -44.66 -18.19 11.82
CA SER A 968 -43.46 -17.57 12.37
C SER A 968 -43.73 -16.10 12.74
N ASP A 969 -42.85 -15.52 13.55
CA ASP A 969 -42.77 -14.07 13.64
C ASP A 969 -42.45 -13.46 12.26
N PHE A 970 -42.79 -12.18 12.09
CA PHE A 970 -42.34 -11.41 10.94
C PHE A 970 -40.82 -11.25 10.98
N SER A 971 -40.19 -11.35 9.81
CA SER A 971 -38.79 -11.05 9.62
C SER A 971 -38.43 -9.63 10.10
N PRO A 972 -37.13 -9.34 10.35
CA PRO A 972 -36.67 -7.96 10.43
C PRO A 972 -37.09 -7.14 9.19
N SER A 973 -37.25 -5.83 9.37
CA SER A 973 -37.62 -4.92 8.29
C SER A 973 -36.52 -4.77 7.25
N VAL A 974 -36.90 -4.84 5.98
CA VAL A 974 -36.05 -4.47 4.84
C VAL A 974 -36.59 -3.17 4.25
N THR A 975 -35.72 -2.17 4.12
CA THR A 975 -36.10 -0.86 3.58
C THR A 975 -35.72 -0.70 2.11
N PHE A 976 -36.57 -0.03 1.34
CA PHE A 976 -36.27 0.39 -0.03
C PHE A 976 -36.95 1.73 -0.31
N GLN A 977 -36.38 2.55 -1.20
CA GLN A 977 -36.94 3.84 -1.59
C GLN A 977 -37.37 3.82 -3.05
N THR A 978 -38.63 4.14 -3.33
CA THR A 978 -39.13 4.27 -4.70
C THR A 978 -38.47 5.46 -5.39
N GLN A 979 -38.33 5.38 -6.72
CA GLN A 979 -37.61 6.41 -7.46
C GLN A 979 -38.37 7.74 -7.49
N GLN A 980 -37.64 8.86 -7.56
CA GLN A 980 -38.22 10.20 -7.67
C GLN A 980 -38.76 10.49 -9.08
N VAL A 981 -39.96 11.08 -9.16
CA VAL A 981 -40.54 11.55 -10.43
C VAL A 981 -39.73 12.73 -10.94
N CYS A 982 -39.18 12.63 -12.15
CA CYS A 982 -38.39 13.67 -12.80
C CYS A 982 -38.87 13.85 -14.26
N PRO A 983 -39.96 14.59 -14.48
CA PRO A 983 -40.58 14.69 -15.81
C PRO A 983 -39.83 15.63 -16.77
N ASN A 984 -39.07 16.60 -16.25
CA ASN A 984 -38.32 17.61 -17.03
C ASN A 984 -36.84 17.64 -16.60
N MET A 985 -36.14 16.53 -16.81
CA MET A 985 -34.73 16.42 -16.45
C MET A 985 -33.88 17.25 -17.40
N HIS A 986 -32.97 18.08 -16.88
CA HIS A 986 -32.05 18.83 -17.71
C HIS A 986 -30.72 19.06 -17.02
N THR A 987 -29.68 19.35 -17.79
CA THR A 987 -28.35 19.60 -17.22
C THR A 987 -28.29 20.98 -16.59
N VAL A 988 -27.81 21.10 -15.35
CA VAL A 988 -27.65 22.38 -14.63
C VAL A 988 -26.24 22.95 -14.72
N LYS A 989 -25.25 22.14 -15.12
CA LYS A 989 -23.87 22.53 -15.41
C LYS A 989 -23.22 21.54 -16.39
N ALA A 990 -22.07 21.89 -16.96
CA ALA A 990 -21.26 20.94 -17.72
C ALA A 990 -20.63 19.89 -16.80
N GLY A 991 -20.46 18.65 -17.28
CA GLY A 991 -19.83 17.59 -16.49
C GLY A 991 -20.07 16.19 -17.04
N PHE A 992 -19.83 15.17 -16.20
CA PHE A 992 -19.98 13.78 -16.62
C PHE A 992 -21.43 13.29 -16.47
N TRP A 993 -21.85 12.40 -17.37
CA TRP A 993 -23.19 11.81 -17.36
C TRP A 993 -23.52 11.13 -16.03
N ASN A 994 -22.55 10.49 -15.40
CA ASN A 994 -22.69 9.78 -14.14
C ASN A 994 -22.58 10.67 -12.88
N ASP A 995 -22.41 11.99 -13.03
CA ASP A 995 -22.43 12.93 -11.91
C ASP A 995 -23.87 13.39 -11.63
N ASN A 996 -24.41 13.02 -10.47
CA ASN A 996 -25.73 13.43 -10.00
C ASN A 996 -25.92 14.96 -9.99
N ALA A 997 -24.85 15.73 -9.73
CA ALA A 997 -24.89 17.19 -9.66
C ALA A 997 -24.98 17.86 -11.03
N VAL A 998 -24.77 17.14 -12.13
CA VAL A 998 -24.98 17.64 -13.49
C VAL A 998 -26.46 17.75 -13.82
N TRP A 999 -27.32 16.97 -13.17
CA TRP A 999 -28.73 16.84 -13.52
C TRP A 999 -29.65 17.57 -12.55
N SER A 1000 -30.67 18.25 -13.08
CA SER A 1000 -31.64 19.05 -12.31
C SER A 1000 -32.40 18.28 -11.24
N CYS A 1001 -32.46 16.95 -11.36
CA CYS A 1001 -33.12 16.07 -10.41
C CYS A 1001 -32.17 15.42 -9.39
N GLY A 1002 -30.88 15.82 -9.36
CA GLY A 1002 -29.92 15.34 -8.36
C GLY A 1002 -29.60 13.85 -8.46
N ARG A 1003 -29.84 13.22 -9.62
CA ARG A 1003 -29.57 11.81 -9.93
C ARG A 1003 -29.20 11.64 -11.40
N VAL A 1004 -28.52 10.54 -11.77
CA VAL A 1004 -28.26 10.16 -13.18
C VAL A 1004 -29.57 9.78 -13.91
N PRO A 1005 -29.71 10.06 -15.22
CA PRO A 1005 -30.84 9.61 -16.04
C PRO A 1005 -30.96 8.08 -16.11
N LEU A 1006 -32.20 7.61 -16.09
CA LEU A 1006 -32.63 6.22 -16.24
C LEU A 1006 -33.25 6.00 -17.61
N SER A 1007 -33.44 4.74 -18.00
CA SER A 1007 -34.07 4.36 -19.27
C SER A 1007 -35.50 4.90 -19.47
N SER A 1008 -36.16 5.40 -18.42
CA SER A 1008 -37.49 6.03 -18.48
C SER A 1008 -37.47 7.56 -18.63
N ASP A 1009 -36.31 8.22 -18.42
CA ASP A 1009 -36.24 9.68 -18.32
C ASP A 1009 -36.07 10.36 -19.68
N MET A 1010 -36.78 11.47 -19.88
CA MET A 1010 -36.55 12.39 -20.99
C MET A 1010 -35.66 13.53 -20.48
N VAL A 1011 -34.51 13.76 -21.13
CA VAL A 1011 -33.51 14.73 -20.68
C VAL A 1011 -33.27 15.80 -21.72
N GLN A 1012 -33.04 17.04 -21.27
CA GLN A 1012 -32.61 18.16 -22.10
C GLN A 1012 -31.19 18.60 -21.73
N LEU A 1013 -30.26 18.51 -22.67
CA LEU A 1013 -28.89 18.97 -22.50
C LEU A 1013 -28.81 20.48 -22.80
N LYS A 1014 -28.74 21.25 -21.72
CA LYS A 1014 -28.48 22.70 -21.70
C LYS A 1014 -26.99 23.04 -21.59
N HIS A 1015 -26.17 22.05 -21.25
CA HIS A 1015 -24.73 22.14 -21.07
C HIS A 1015 -24.04 20.92 -21.71
N LEU A 1016 -22.72 21.02 -21.93
CA LEU A 1016 -21.90 19.91 -22.41
C LEU A 1016 -21.84 18.77 -21.39
N VAL A 1017 -22.17 17.55 -21.84
CA VAL A 1017 -22.12 16.34 -21.02
C VAL A 1017 -21.19 15.30 -21.63
N THR A 1018 -20.36 14.66 -20.81
CA THR A 1018 -19.46 13.58 -21.25
C THR A 1018 -19.86 12.25 -20.61
N ILE A 1019 -20.10 11.21 -21.40
CA ILE A 1019 -20.26 9.84 -20.93
C ILE A 1019 -18.86 9.26 -20.64
N PRO A 1020 -18.56 8.82 -19.40
CA PRO A 1020 -17.23 8.35 -19.01
C PRO A 1020 -16.79 7.07 -19.72
N THR A 1021 -15.48 6.78 -19.68
CA THR A 1021 -14.87 5.60 -20.29
C THR A 1021 -15.49 4.31 -19.73
N ASN A 1022 -15.81 3.34 -20.60
CA ASN A 1022 -16.46 2.06 -20.24
C ASN A 1022 -17.80 2.18 -19.48
N TYR A 1023 -18.48 3.33 -19.56
CA TYR A 1023 -19.75 3.55 -18.88
C TYR A 1023 -20.94 3.34 -19.83
N GLN A 1024 -21.99 2.66 -19.37
CA GLN A 1024 -23.26 2.52 -20.09
C GLN A 1024 -24.31 3.49 -19.54
N ALA A 1025 -24.52 4.59 -20.25
CA ALA A 1025 -25.59 5.55 -19.98
C ALA A 1025 -26.95 5.03 -20.44
N GLN A 1026 -28.03 5.38 -19.74
CA GLN A 1026 -29.40 5.00 -20.06
C GLN A 1026 -30.32 6.21 -20.08
N VAL A 1027 -31.24 6.28 -21.04
CA VAL A 1027 -32.19 7.40 -21.18
C VAL A 1027 -33.39 6.98 -22.02
N LYS A 1028 -34.56 7.62 -21.89
CA LYS A 1028 -35.68 7.43 -22.83
C LYS A 1028 -35.53 8.32 -24.06
N GLN A 1029 -35.20 9.59 -23.86
CA GLN A 1029 -35.05 10.58 -24.92
C GLN A 1029 -34.05 11.66 -24.52
N ILE A 1030 -33.26 12.17 -25.48
CA ILE A 1030 -32.38 13.33 -25.29
C ILE A 1030 -32.80 14.45 -26.25
N SER A 1031 -32.96 15.67 -25.73
CA SER A 1031 -33.04 16.91 -26.51
C SER A 1031 -31.84 17.82 -26.21
N TYR A 1032 -31.49 18.72 -27.13
CA TYR A 1032 -30.32 19.60 -27.03
C TYR A 1032 -30.74 21.06 -27.17
N ASP A 1033 -30.19 21.94 -26.32
CA ASP A 1033 -30.18 23.38 -26.60
C ASP A 1033 -29.13 23.69 -27.69
N ALA A 1034 -29.34 24.78 -28.44
CA ALA A 1034 -28.47 25.16 -29.54
C ALA A 1034 -27.00 25.29 -29.08
N GLY A 1035 -26.09 24.58 -29.76
CA GLY A 1035 -24.65 24.61 -29.48
C GLY A 1035 -24.16 23.63 -28.41
N GLN A 1036 -25.03 22.82 -27.81
CA GLN A 1036 -24.64 21.84 -26.78
C GLN A 1036 -24.25 20.48 -27.37
N GLN A 1037 -23.39 19.74 -26.66
CA GLN A 1037 -22.81 18.48 -27.13
C GLN A 1037 -22.89 17.39 -26.05
N LEU A 1038 -23.06 16.15 -26.51
CA LEU A 1038 -22.90 14.92 -25.72
C LEU A 1038 -21.66 14.18 -26.23
N ILE A 1039 -20.64 14.03 -25.39
CA ILE A 1039 -19.35 13.42 -25.74
C ILE A 1039 -19.29 11.99 -25.20
N PHE A 1040 -18.81 11.05 -26.01
CA PHE A 1040 -18.59 9.66 -25.62
C PHE A 1040 -17.10 9.43 -25.39
N SER A 1041 -16.72 8.98 -24.20
CA SER A 1041 -15.35 8.54 -23.92
C SER A 1041 -15.13 7.10 -24.43
N SER A 1042 -13.88 6.62 -24.46
CA SER A 1042 -13.53 5.29 -24.99
C SER A 1042 -14.34 4.16 -24.31
N GLY A 1043 -14.90 3.24 -25.08
CA GLY A 1043 -15.72 2.12 -24.57
C GLY A 1043 -17.06 2.51 -23.94
N SER A 1044 -17.45 3.79 -23.96
CA SER A 1044 -18.74 4.24 -23.44
C SER A 1044 -19.89 3.90 -24.38
N THR A 1045 -21.07 3.61 -23.82
CA THR A 1045 -22.28 3.29 -24.59
C THR A 1045 -23.47 4.08 -24.05
N LEU A 1046 -24.43 4.42 -24.92
CA LEU A 1046 -25.70 5.04 -24.55
C LEU A 1046 -26.83 4.13 -25.02
N ARG A 1047 -27.73 3.77 -24.11
CA ARG A 1047 -28.86 2.88 -24.39
C ARG A 1047 -30.18 3.64 -24.21
N PHE A 1048 -30.93 3.74 -25.31
CA PHE A 1048 -32.29 4.26 -25.27
C PHE A 1048 -33.26 3.20 -24.76
N GLY A 1049 -34.09 3.53 -23.78
CA GLY A 1049 -35.17 2.65 -23.30
C GLY A 1049 -36.30 2.57 -24.33
N GLN A 1050 -36.70 1.34 -24.71
CA GLN A 1050 -37.93 1.08 -25.46
C GLN A 1050 -39.15 1.21 -24.55
#